data_AF-A0A8S4GSK3-F1
#
_entry.id   AF-A0A8S4GSK3-F1
#
_cell.length_a   1.000
_cell.length_b   1.000
_cell.length_c   1.000
_cell.angle_alpha   90.00
_cell.angle_beta   90.00
_cell.angle_gamma   90.00
#
_symmetry.space_group_name_H-M   'P 1'
#
loop_
_entity.id
_entity.type
_entity.pdbx_description
1 polymer ?
#
loop_
_entity_poly.entity_id
_entity_poly.type
_entity_poly.pdbx_seq_one_letter_code
_entity_poly.pdbx_strand_id
1 'polypeptide(L)'
;MEWGDVEAAERLGVPRDALKQLVEVFHQCSGLRSDARGDADGPGDASTFARWVPGGVERYKKALMDLLPDAATRKWFRDRFGTWGDGLRGLYVPDGPIPHSNDDITELQSCHPHPHVAQLRFVPPPDGPAAAGAANRQRPRGRGAPARPAAPRASKTSAQAAWQEQRTRLYRRVSKSIKERAQAAMAGSNEASFRELAQWLADQRVADAAAARRSPTVPCAVVLTGAVGSADHTECFRALVQSLRARPDVCVPLHIGPHDLSPTRTAAGLQPAVSAISLQLATAAAAEAGSSAPFADHEHATFTSVVAAWRRLRAAHGAETTPRGDQRPPCLAIVIEDVEGASPGLVCDLVLALADHRAQLPCALVMSMSTQARGLAEVLSARTLSLLSLARFQLSPPLARVEALLRDVLLSGDPHTVHLGHAVAAKLNSVFMVSEFAPGALLKALDAAVWDHFQGNDLARLAQVLLDGRDAALADITSSPCSSVLAVHCEGMLGEVGEELDDRAASKERERGVLGAAAEAVEEAHAAFRMWALALRWAADAGAVLGLGEKHGLTLRQLVLSASHKSFAAARPAHRAAGADSAAATAALVLGGLRRAQEAGGSALGSQGSQGPSQDSQGPEHVERILAAWSATAESVLGADAAADNAFVDCARRLLGEARGEPPVPADAVTAAALTQAAPSSGRGPASPVLKFFSRGLSRGLKMVQSVSQLAHKSLTAGSPHAKGASPRPADAGSPAKPALSLPEKVARLLQVLLEHVCREPPHARGAAAALCVRDTRMLDQIRTPDMRARVFAALRGDDGGGGGIEDLTTAYRLLAQHPAARTTGVNTARWLQEFCVAHGLRVGGSAGKVPGGRKGKKRGAGGMSTSGLTQEELAACFSRAERTLQMLGVVRPVKRRHVEFSVAAAQPWDLNPTDE
;
A
#
# COMPACT_ATOMS: atom_id res chain seq x y z
N MET A 1 -21.50 -32.34 30.04
CA MET A 1 -22.10 -32.29 28.69
C MET A 1 -21.09 -31.60 27.80
N GLU A 2 -20.81 -32.16 26.63
CA GLU A 2 -20.09 -31.44 25.58
C GLU A 2 -21.12 -30.58 24.87
N TRP A 3 -20.93 -29.25 24.88
CA TRP A 3 -21.95 -28.30 24.45
C TRP A 3 -22.01 -28.22 22.91
N GLY A 4 -22.71 -29.18 22.32
CA GLY A 4 -22.92 -29.33 20.88
C GLY A 4 -23.98 -30.38 20.55
N ASP A 5 -24.16 -31.39 21.42
CA ASP A 5 -25.31 -32.31 21.35
C ASP A 5 -26.61 -31.60 21.80
N VAL A 6 -27.32 -31.06 20.82
CA VAL A 6 -28.63 -30.43 21.01
C VAL A 6 -29.72 -31.47 21.34
N GLU A 7 -29.56 -32.72 20.92
CA GLU A 7 -30.53 -33.80 21.16
C GLU A 7 -30.56 -34.23 22.63
N ALA A 8 -29.38 -34.34 23.27
CA ALA A 8 -29.28 -34.65 24.69
C ALA A 8 -29.89 -33.55 25.58
N ALA A 9 -29.83 -32.28 25.16
CA ALA A 9 -30.39 -31.16 25.90
C ALA A 9 -31.92 -31.09 25.84
N GLU A 10 -32.52 -31.40 24.68
CA GLU A 10 -33.98 -31.44 24.53
C GLU A 10 -34.59 -32.57 25.39
N ARG A 11 -33.87 -33.69 25.57
CA ARG A 11 -34.26 -34.79 26.49
C ARG A 11 -34.26 -34.40 27.98
N LEU A 12 -33.67 -33.26 28.36
CA LEU A 12 -33.67 -32.72 29.72
C LEU A 12 -34.69 -31.58 29.93
N GLY A 13 -35.53 -31.30 28.93
CA GLY A 13 -36.58 -30.28 29.02
C GLY A 13 -36.04 -28.84 29.01
N VAL A 14 -34.79 -28.62 28.61
CA VAL A 14 -34.22 -27.28 28.46
C VAL A 14 -34.73 -26.67 27.15
N PRO A 15 -35.35 -25.47 27.16
CA PRO A 15 -35.74 -24.80 25.92
C PRO A 15 -34.53 -24.54 25.01
N ARG A 16 -34.64 -24.94 23.74
CA ARG A 16 -33.54 -24.96 22.75
C ARG A 16 -32.82 -23.61 22.63
N ASP A 17 -33.54 -22.51 22.78
CA ASP A 17 -32.99 -21.15 22.71
C ASP A 17 -32.32 -20.69 24.02
N ALA A 18 -32.84 -21.09 25.18
CA ALA A 18 -32.20 -20.84 26.47
C ALA A 18 -30.87 -21.62 26.59
N LEU A 19 -30.79 -22.82 26.02
CA LEU A 19 -29.54 -23.57 25.93
C LEU A 19 -28.50 -22.81 25.09
N LYS A 20 -28.85 -22.35 23.88
CA LYS A 20 -27.96 -21.55 23.01
C LYS A 20 -27.38 -20.35 23.75
N GLN A 21 -28.23 -19.58 24.40
CA GLN A 21 -27.85 -18.37 25.15
C GLN A 21 -26.93 -18.70 26.33
N LEU A 22 -27.15 -19.82 27.03
CA LEU A 22 -26.25 -20.27 28.08
C LEU A 22 -24.88 -20.70 27.54
N VAL A 23 -24.77 -21.31 26.34
CA VAL A 23 -23.45 -21.60 25.73
C VAL A 23 -22.69 -20.30 25.45
N GLU A 24 -23.40 -19.31 24.92
CA GLU A 24 -22.83 -18.02 24.49
C GLU A 24 -22.32 -17.20 25.67
N VAL A 25 -23.09 -17.15 26.77
CA VAL A 25 -22.66 -16.56 28.05
C VAL A 25 -21.53 -17.38 28.71
N PHE A 26 -21.55 -18.72 28.61
CA PHE A 26 -20.50 -19.57 29.17
C PHE A 26 -19.17 -19.44 28.41
N HIS A 27 -19.19 -19.25 27.09
CA HIS A 27 -17.98 -18.92 26.30
C HIS A 27 -17.40 -17.55 26.66
N GLN A 28 -18.22 -16.58 27.07
CA GLN A 28 -17.76 -15.25 27.51
C GLN A 28 -17.29 -15.25 28.98
N CYS A 29 -17.84 -16.12 29.83
CA CYS A 29 -17.41 -16.30 31.22
C CYS A 29 -16.23 -17.27 31.39
N SER A 30 -16.02 -18.17 30.43
CA SER A 30 -14.77 -18.90 30.25
C SER A 30 -13.73 -17.89 29.78
N GLY A 31 -12.81 -17.47 30.62
CA GLY A 31 -11.88 -18.37 31.29
C GLY A 31 -10.63 -18.43 30.40
N LEU A 32 -9.79 -17.40 30.34
CA LEU A 32 -9.45 -16.47 31.44
C LEU A 32 -9.05 -17.23 32.72
N ARG A 33 -8.61 -18.49 32.57
CA ARG A 33 -8.41 -19.45 33.68
C ARG A 33 -7.32 -20.50 33.46
N SER A 34 -6.82 -20.71 32.23
CA SER A 34 -5.87 -21.79 31.89
C SER A 34 -4.45 -21.52 32.37
N ASP A 35 -3.98 -20.27 32.22
CA ASP A 35 -2.57 -19.90 32.42
C ASP A 35 -2.32 -19.43 33.86
N ALA A 36 -2.86 -20.18 34.81
CA ALA A 36 -2.64 -19.98 36.24
C ALA A 36 -1.23 -20.45 36.66
N ARG A 37 -0.80 -20.02 37.86
CA ARG A 37 0.27 -20.69 38.60
C ARG A 37 -0.20 -21.06 40.01
N GLY A 38 -0.06 -22.34 40.34
CA GLY A 38 0.17 -22.79 41.71
C GLY A 38 1.63 -22.61 42.12
N ASP A 39 2.06 -23.02 43.31
CA ASP A 39 1.33 -23.72 44.39
C ASP A 39 1.89 -23.30 45.76
N ALA A 40 1.07 -23.45 46.82
CA ALA A 40 1.41 -23.41 48.25
C ALA A 40 2.04 -22.11 48.82
N ASP A 41 1.72 -21.65 50.04
CA ASP A 41 0.67 -22.07 50.98
C ASP A 41 0.27 -20.88 51.87
N GLY A 42 -1.00 -20.79 52.28
CA GLY A 42 -1.47 -19.71 53.17
C GLY A 42 -2.90 -19.23 52.89
N PRO A 43 -3.93 -19.78 53.55
CA PRO A 43 -5.31 -19.38 53.31
C PRO A 43 -5.74 -18.20 54.20
N GLY A 44 -6.32 -17.17 53.57
CA GLY A 44 -7.25 -16.25 54.24
C GLY A 44 -6.97 -14.76 54.08
N ASP A 45 -7.68 -14.13 53.13
CA ASP A 45 -8.69 -13.14 53.53
C ASP A 45 -9.75 -13.01 52.42
N ALA A 46 -11.02 -12.79 52.79
CA ALA A 46 -12.02 -12.26 51.87
C ALA A 46 -11.80 -10.75 51.61
N SER A 47 -10.98 -10.05 52.40
CA SER A 47 -10.31 -8.82 51.94
C SER A 47 -9.25 -9.06 50.85
N THR A 48 -9.03 -10.30 50.41
CA THR A 48 -8.38 -10.67 49.13
C THR A 48 -9.36 -11.33 48.13
N PHE A 49 -10.65 -11.42 48.49
CA PHE A 49 -11.91 -11.35 47.70
C PHE A 49 -12.40 -9.91 47.39
N ALA A 50 -11.88 -8.91 48.13
CA ALA A 50 -12.47 -7.55 48.25
C ALA A 50 -11.47 -6.39 48.42
N ARG A 51 -10.15 -6.63 48.46
CA ARG A 51 -9.13 -5.78 47.81
C ARG A 51 -8.77 -6.31 46.41
N TRP A 52 -9.30 -7.49 46.07
CA TRP A 52 -9.24 -8.23 44.81
C TRP A 52 -10.46 -9.17 44.81
N VAL A 53 -11.67 -8.88 44.34
CA VAL A 53 -12.17 -7.86 43.43
C VAL A 53 -13.49 -7.30 44.02
N PRO A 54 -13.47 -6.20 44.81
CA PRO A 54 -14.65 -5.70 45.51
C PRO A 54 -15.77 -5.29 44.56
N GLY A 55 -16.98 -5.76 44.83
CA GLY A 55 -18.13 -5.58 43.93
C GLY A 55 -18.09 -6.47 42.68
N GLY A 56 -17.03 -7.26 42.45
CA GLY A 56 -16.97 -8.24 41.36
C GLY A 56 -18.08 -9.27 41.47
N VAL A 57 -18.41 -9.73 42.68
CA VAL A 57 -19.51 -10.69 42.93
C VAL A 57 -20.87 -10.13 42.54
N GLU A 58 -21.25 -8.94 43.03
CA GLU A 58 -22.55 -8.34 42.67
C GLU A 58 -22.57 -7.78 41.23
N ARG A 59 -21.41 -7.40 40.65
CA ARG A 59 -21.33 -7.12 39.20
C ARG A 59 -21.50 -8.38 38.36
N TYR A 60 -20.95 -9.52 38.77
CA TYR A 60 -21.08 -10.79 38.05
C TYR A 60 -22.51 -11.34 38.17
N LYS A 61 -23.05 -11.35 39.39
CA LYS A 61 -24.45 -11.71 39.68
C LYS A 61 -25.43 -10.78 38.96
N LYS A 62 -25.17 -9.47 38.90
CA LYS A 62 -25.95 -8.53 38.09
C LYS A 62 -25.78 -8.77 36.59
N ALA A 63 -24.56 -8.85 36.07
CA ALA A 63 -24.33 -9.05 34.63
C ALA A 63 -24.97 -10.36 34.13
N LEU A 64 -24.81 -11.46 34.88
CA LEU A 64 -25.41 -12.74 34.57
C LEU A 64 -26.95 -12.70 34.71
N MET A 65 -27.50 -11.89 35.61
CA MET A 65 -28.96 -11.63 35.68
C MET A 65 -29.47 -10.70 34.57
N ASP A 66 -28.68 -9.75 34.11
CA ASP A 66 -29.03 -8.78 33.06
C ASP A 66 -28.89 -9.40 31.64
N LEU A 67 -28.05 -10.43 31.48
CA LEU A 67 -27.88 -11.22 30.25
C LEU A 67 -29.01 -12.24 30.01
N LEU A 68 -29.87 -12.51 31.01
CA LEU A 68 -31.03 -13.40 30.84
C LEU A 68 -32.20 -12.58 30.26
N PRO A 69 -32.70 -12.92 29.04
CA PRO A 69 -33.46 -11.98 28.22
C PRO A 69 -34.83 -11.61 28.79
N ASP A 70 -35.56 -12.57 29.36
CA ASP A 70 -36.95 -12.41 29.78
C ASP A 70 -37.12 -12.47 31.31
N ALA A 71 -38.33 -12.17 31.79
CA ALA A 71 -38.65 -12.12 33.22
C ALA A 71 -38.84 -13.50 33.86
N ALA A 72 -39.23 -14.54 33.11
CA ALA A 72 -39.40 -15.89 33.61
C ALA A 72 -38.05 -16.58 33.81
N THR A 73 -37.12 -16.46 32.85
CA THR A 73 -35.74 -16.96 32.99
C THR A 73 -35.00 -16.26 34.12
N ARG A 74 -35.15 -14.93 34.25
CA ARG A 74 -34.63 -14.16 35.40
C ARG A 74 -35.28 -14.55 36.74
N LYS A 75 -36.56 -14.92 36.76
CA LYS A 75 -37.22 -15.42 37.98
C LYS A 75 -36.69 -16.81 38.36
N TRP A 76 -36.65 -17.74 37.41
CA TRP A 76 -36.14 -19.11 37.61
C TRP A 76 -34.73 -19.12 38.19
N PHE A 77 -33.85 -18.24 37.69
CA PHE A 77 -32.49 -18.10 38.23
C PHE A 77 -32.49 -17.52 39.66
N ARG A 78 -33.27 -16.46 39.90
CA ARG A 78 -33.35 -15.77 41.20
C ARG A 78 -33.90 -16.66 42.31
N ASP A 79 -34.93 -17.45 42.02
CA ASP A 79 -35.58 -18.38 42.95
C ASP A 79 -34.66 -19.56 43.37
N ARG A 80 -33.44 -19.65 42.79
CA ARG A 80 -32.45 -20.69 43.09
C ARG A 80 -31.13 -20.20 43.70
N PHE A 81 -30.78 -18.91 43.60
CA PHE A 81 -29.40 -18.42 43.88
C PHE A 81 -29.31 -17.05 44.61
N GLY A 82 -30.27 -16.68 45.47
CA GLY A 82 -30.43 -15.28 45.92
C GLY A 82 -29.42 -14.65 46.91
N THR A 83 -29.02 -15.34 47.98
CA THR A 83 -28.64 -14.72 49.28
C THR A 83 -27.14 -14.81 49.63
N TRP A 84 -26.33 -13.72 49.50
CA TRP A 84 -24.87 -13.79 49.71
C TRP A 84 -24.15 -12.70 50.57
N GLY A 85 -24.80 -11.60 50.99
CA GLY A 85 -24.30 -10.66 52.04
C GLY A 85 -23.15 -9.69 51.65
N ASP A 86 -22.91 -8.50 52.25
CA ASP A 86 -23.30 -7.80 53.51
C ASP A 86 -22.29 -7.78 54.69
N GLY A 87 -21.02 -8.18 54.48
CA GLY A 87 -20.05 -8.33 55.58
C GLY A 87 -19.03 -7.19 55.90
N LEU A 88 -18.74 -6.26 54.98
CA LEU A 88 -17.51 -5.44 55.07
C LEU A 88 -17.69 -3.94 54.72
N ARG A 89 -17.70 -3.07 55.73
CA ARG A 89 -17.49 -1.60 55.61
C ARG A 89 -16.80 -1.04 56.86
N GLY A 90 -15.67 -0.34 56.70
CA GLY A 90 -15.09 0.51 57.77
C GLY A 90 -13.61 0.90 57.59
N LEU A 91 -13.32 2.18 57.92
CA LEU A 91 -12.00 2.80 58.22
C LEU A 91 -11.06 3.26 57.08
N TYR A 92 -10.16 4.16 57.50
CA TYR A 92 -9.32 5.17 56.79
C TYR A 92 -8.18 5.57 57.81
N VAL A 93 -7.21 6.49 57.64
CA VAL A 93 -6.99 7.62 56.70
C VAL A 93 -5.60 7.47 55.94
N PRO A 94 -4.45 8.21 56.11
CA PRO A 94 -3.44 8.28 55.02
C PRO A 94 -1.92 8.17 55.41
N ASP A 95 -1.05 8.56 54.47
CA ASP A 95 0.30 9.18 54.53
C ASP A 95 1.57 8.45 55.06
N GLY A 96 2.64 8.51 54.25
CA GLY A 96 4.03 8.13 54.57
C GLY A 96 4.96 8.09 53.31
N PRO A 97 6.24 8.54 53.32
CA PRO A 97 7.00 8.87 52.09
C PRO A 97 8.38 8.16 51.95
N ILE A 98 9.28 8.70 51.08
CA ILE A 98 10.77 8.49 50.99
C ILE A 98 11.22 7.34 50.04
N PRO A 99 12.38 7.39 49.31
CA PRO A 99 13.33 8.49 48.99
C PRO A 99 13.53 8.75 47.47
N HIS A 100 14.34 9.78 47.14
CA HIS A 100 15.09 9.86 45.86
C HIS A 100 16.52 9.30 46.03
N SER A 101 17.12 8.82 44.94
CA SER A 101 18.57 8.83 44.74
C SER A 101 18.92 8.88 43.25
N ASN A 102 19.44 10.02 42.78
CA ASN A 102 20.31 10.04 41.60
C ASN A 102 21.71 9.65 42.08
N ASP A 103 22.47 8.96 41.21
CA ASP A 103 23.81 9.38 40.76
C ASP A 103 24.31 8.39 39.69
N ASP A 104 25.37 8.76 38.98
CA ASP A 104 26.11 7.97 37.98
C ASP A 104 25.32 7.30 36.83
N ILE A 105 25.13 8.06 35.74
CA ILE A 105 25.72 7.75 34.41
C ILE A 105 25.62 9.03 33.55
N THR A 106 26.76 9.70 33.35
CA THR A 106 26.88 10.92 32.52
C THR A 106 28.17 10.91 31.72
N GLU A 107 28.25 10.02 30.72
CA GLU A 107 29.15 10.19 29.57
C GLU A 107 28.69 9.31 28.39
N LEU A 108 29.15 9.64 27.17
CA LEU A 108 28.92 8.90 25.91
C LEU A 108 27.45 8.76 25.42
N GLN A 109 26.88 9.83 24.86
CA GLN A 109 26.20 9.78 23.54
C GLN A 109 25.82 11.17 22.97
N SER A 110 26.76 11.79 22.25
CA SER A 110 26.54 13.03 21.50
C SER A 110 26.85 12.84 20.01
N CYS A 111 25.87 12.34 19.24
CA CYS A 111 25.94 12.27 17.78
C CYS A 111 24.58 12.58 17.15
N HIS A 112 24.48 13.67 16.39
CA HIS A 112 23.28 14.01 15.62
C HIS A 112 23.18 13.15 14.34
N PRO A 113 21.98 12.68 13.95
CA PRO A 113 21.76 12.07 12.64
C PRO A 113 21.64 13.14 11.55
N HIS A 114 22.73 13.42 10.83
CA HIS A 114 22.72 14.30 9.65
C HIS A 114 22.23 13.55 8.39
N PRO A 115 21.24 14.07 7.63
CA PRO A 115 20.61 13.31 6.54
C PRO A 115 21.37 13.41 5.20
N HIS A 116 22.53 12.74 5.08
CA HIS A 116 23.28 12.66 3.81
C HIS A 116 23.87 11.28 3.52
N VAL A 117 23.08 10.40 2.87
CA VAL A 117 23.57 9.17 2.21
C VAL A 117 22.94 9.03 0.83
N ALA A 118 23.51 9.73 -0.17
CA ALA A 118 23.09 9.62 -1.58
C ALA A 118 24.16 10.03 -2.63
N GLN A 119 25.44 10.22 -2.27
CA GLN A 119 26.52 10.50 -3.24
C GLN A 119 27.83 9.77 -2.90
N LEU A 120 27.89 8.46 -3.20
CA LEU A 120 29.18 7.79 -3.39
C LEU A 120 29.76 8.17 -4.76
N ARG A 121 30.53 9.26 -4.81
CA ARG A 121 31.43 9.51 -5.93
C ARG A 121 32.65 8.60 -5.78
N PHE A 122 33.01 7.88 -6.84
CA PHE A 122 34.29 7.18 -6.91
C PHE A 122 35.43 8.21 -6.84
N VAL A 123 36.23 8.14 -5.78
CA VAL A 123 37.51 8.84 -5.70
C VAL A 123 38.59 7.87 -6.19
N PRO A 124 39.28 8.13 -7.31
CA PRO A 124 40.42 7.31 -7.71
C PRO A 124 41.56 7.48 -6.67
N PRO A 125 42.43 6.46 -6.49
CA PRO A 125 43.56 6.58 -5.57
C PRO A 125 44.50 7.70 -6.02
N PRO A 126 45.18 8.39 -5.09
CA PRO A 126 46.14 9.43 -5.44
C PRO A 126 47.37 8.83 -6.13
N ASP A 127 47.79 9.43 -7.25
CA ASP A 127 49.00 9.02 -7.96
C ASP A 127 50.25 9.26 -7.09
N GLY A 128 50.90 8.17 -6.69
CA GLY A 128 52.20 8.21 -6.01
C GLY A 128 53.31 8.67 -6.98
N PRO A 129 54.31 9.46 -6.53
CA PRO A 129 55.34 9.99 -7.41
C PRO A 129 56.22 8.87 -7.97
N ALA A 130 56.24 8.74 -9.31
CA ALA A 130 57.05 7.76 -10.01
C ALA A 130 58.56 8.02 -9.81
N ALA A 131 59.27 7.07 -9.22
CA ALA A 131 60.71 7.16 -9.03
C ALA A 131 61.46 7.08 -10.38
N ALA A 132 62.45 7.96 -10.57
CA ALA A 132 63.21 8.04 -11.82
C ALA A 132 64.23 6.89 -11.94
N GLY A 133 63.97 5.93 -12.85
CA GLY A 133 64.92 4.92 -13.30
C GLY A 133 65.59 5.34 -14.62
N ALA A 134 66.92 5.25 -14.69
CA ALA A 134 67.71 5.73 -15.84
C ALA A 134 68.15 4.60 -16.80
N ALA A 135 68.67 5.01 -17.97
CA ALA A 135 69.10 4.19 -19.11
C ALA A 135 67.94 3.49 -19.88
N ASN A 136 68.09 3.15 -21.18
CA ASN A 136 69.29 3.18 -22.03
C ASN A 136 68.99 3.79 -23.43
N ARG A 137 70.02 4.29 -24.13
CA ARG A 137 69.91 4.88 -25.48
C ARG A 137 70.15 3.84 -26.57
N GLN A 138 69.15 3.57 -27.41
CA GLN A 138 69.38 3.18 -28.81
C GLN A 138 68.40 3.90 -29.75
N ARG A 139 68.93 4.42 -30.86
CA ARG A 139 68.16 4.88 -32.03
C ARG A 139 68.32 3.84 -33.14
N PRO A 140 67.29 3.66 -33.97
CA PRO A 140 67.49 3.68 -35.41
C PRO A 140 66.79 4.88 -36.07
N ARG A 141 67.21 5.22 -37.29
CA ARG A 141 66.51 6.18 -38.16
C ARG A 141 65.49 5.43 -39.00
N GLY A 142 64.27 5.95 -39.10
CA GLY A 142 63.26 5.47 -40.06
C GLY A 142 62.29 6.59 -40.43
N ARG A 143 62.26 7.01 -41.69
CA ARG A 143 61.25 7.95 -42.20
C ARG A 143 60.02 7.15 -42.61
N GLY A 144 59.00 7.12 -41.76
CA GLY A 144 57.64 6.71 -42.10
C GLY A 144 56.70 7.92 -42.03
N ALA A 145 55.68 7.96 -42.89
CA ALA A 145 54.66 9.01 -42.84
C ALA A 145 53.86 8.95 -41.52
N PRO A 146 53.34 10.08 -41.00
CA PRO A 146 52.56 10.08 -39.77
C PRO A 146 51.26 9.30 -39.97
N ALA A 147 51.21 8.07 -39.43
CA ALA A 147 49.99 7.30 -39.35
C ALA A 147 48.96 8.08 -38.53
N ARG A 148 47.84 8.46 -39.19
CA ARG A 148 46.72 9.17 -38.57
C ARG A 148 46.32 8.43 -37.28
N PRO A 149 46.32 9.08 -36.11
CA PRO A 149 46.12 8.37 -34.85
C PRO A 149 44.79 7.62 -34.88
N ALA A 150 44.86 6.30 -34.69
CA ALA A 150 43.67 5.47 -34.64
C ALA A 150 42.80 5.95 -33.48
N ALA A 151 41.57 6.37 -33.77
CA ALA A 151 40.65 6.86 -32.76
C ALA A 151 40.53 5.82 -31.63
N PRO A 152 40.59 6.23 -30.35
CA PRO A 152 40.60 5.28 -29.24
C PRO A 152 39.33 4.44 -29.30
N ARG A 153 39.50 3.12 -29.47
CA ARG A 153 38.39 2.16 -29.43
C ARG A 153 37.76 2.27 -28.04
N ALA A 154 36.57 2.83 -27.96
CA ALA A 154 35.81 2.91 -26.72
C ALA A 154 35.76 1.51 -26.08
N SER A 155 36.20 1.42 -24.83
CA SER A 155 36.17 0.16 -24.10
C SER A 155 34.71 -0.30 -23.95
N LYS A 156 34.46 -1.62 -23.95
CA LYS A 156 33.10 -2.17 -23.77
C LYS A 156 32.39 -1.60 -22.53
N THR A 157 33.16 -1.31 -21.49
CA THR A 157 32.73 -0.64 -20.25
C THR A 157 32.16 0.76 -20.45
N SER A 158 32.68 1.55 -21.40
CA SER A 158 32.21 2.92 -21.68
C SER A 158 30.83 2.92 -22.32
N ALA A 159 30.60 2.06 -23.33
CA ALA A 159 29.29 1.90 -23.95
C ALA A 159 28.25 1.36 -22.95
N GLN A 160 28.62 0.37 -22.13
CA GLN A 160 27.76 -0.18 -21.09
C GLN A 160 27.40 0.86 -20.01
N ALA A 161 28.33 1.72 -19.60
CA ALA A 161 28.05 2.79 -18.65
C ALA A 161 27.07 3.84 -19.21
N ALA A 162 27.27 4.28 -20.45
CA ALA A 162 26.34 5.21 -21.12
C ALA A 162 24.93 4.61 -21.27
N TRP A 163 24.83 3.30 -21.57
CA TRP A 163 23.57 2.58 -21.65
C TRP A 163 22.85 2.50 -20.28
N GLN A 164 23.58 2.20 -19.20
CA GLN A 164 23.05 2.23 -17.83
C GLN A 164 22.60 3.64 -17.41
N GLU A 165 23.32 4.69 -17.81
CA GLU A 165 22.92 6.08 -17.57
C GLU A 165 21.62 6.44 -18.30
N GLN A 166 21.50 6.09 -19.59
CA GLN A 166 20.27 6.32 -20.37
C GLN A 166 19.06 5.61 -19.74
N ARG A 167 19.21 4.34 -19.35
CA ARG A 167 18.15 3.58 -18.65
C ARG A 167 17.80 4.16 -17.28
N THR A 168 18.81 4.62 -16.52
CA THR A 168 18.62 5.33 -15.25
C THR A 168 17.92 6.68 -15.43
N ARG A 169 18.14 7.39 -16.54
CA ARG A 169 17.43 8.64 -16.88
C ARG A 169 15.95 8.40 -17.20
N LEU A 170 15.63 7.32 -17.93
CA LEU A 170 14.25 6.91 -18.18
C LEU A 170 13.53 6.51 -16.89
N TYR A 171 14.15 5.67 -16.06
CA TYR A 171 13.68 5.34 -14.71
C TYR A 171 13.32 6.59 -13.91
N ARG A 172 14.22 7.58 -13.83
CA ARG A 172 14.00 8.81 -13.06
C ARG A 172 12.79 9.62 -13.56
N ARG A 173 12.53 9.67 -14.87
CA ARG A 173 11.33 10.33 -15.44
C ARG A 173 10.05 9.63 -15.03
N VAL A 174 10.00 8.30 -15.19
CA VAL A 174 8.82 7.47 -14.90
C VAL A 174 8.55 7.40 -13.39
N SER A 175 9.57 7.12 -12.57
CA SER A 175 9.51 7.13 -11.10
C SER A 175 9.01 8.48 -10.56
N LYS A 176 9.50 9.60 -11.10
CA LYS A 176 9.03 10.94 -10.73
C LYS A 176 7.53 11.12 -11.04
N SER A 177 7.10 10.85 -12.28
CA SER A 177 5.69 10.98 -12.68
C SER A 177 4.77 10.11 -11.83
N ILE A 178 5.12 8.83 -11.62
CA ILE A 178 4.33 7.90 -10.80
C ILE A 178 4.17 8.44 -9.37
N LYS A 179 5.21 9.01 -8.77
CA LYS A 179 5.16 9.58 -7.41
C LYS A 179 4.30 10.85 -7.34
N GLU A 180 4.52 11.81 -8.23
CA GLU A 180 3.75 13.06 -8.26
C GLU A 180 2.26 12.80 -8.53
N ARG A 181 1.94 11.88 -9.46
CA ARG A 181 0.56 11.46 -9.75
C ARG A 181 -0.06 10.66 -8.60
N ALA A 182 0.69 9.80 -7.91
CA ALA A 182 0.18 9.06 -6.76
C ALA A 182 -0.12 9.99 -5.57
N GLN A 183 0.74 10.98 -5.31
CA GLN A 183 0.48 12.02 -4.32
C GLN A 183 -0.78 12.82 -4.68
N ALA A 184 -0.94 13.21 -5.95
CA ALA A 184 -2.15 13.88 -6.43
C ALA A 184 -3.42 13.02 -6.29
N ALA A 185 -3.37 11.73 -6.64
CA ALA A 185 -4.51 10.80 -6.51
C ALA A 185 -4.89 10.56 -5.04
N MET A 186 -3.91 10.37 -4.16
CA MET A 186 -4.17 10.21 -2.72
C MET A 186 -4.69 11.51 -2.09
N ALA A 187 -4.18 12.68 -2.47
CA ALA A 187 -4.73 13.96 -2.03
C ALA A 187 -6.16 14.18 -2.54
N GLY A 188 -6.41 13.92 -3.83
CA GLY A 188 -7.74 14.02 -4.45
C GLY A 188 -8.77 13.10 -3.81
N SER A 189 -8.37 11.90 -3.38
CA SER A 189 -9.26 10.98 -2.63
C SER A 189 -9.68 11.52 -1.25
N ASN A 190 -8.94 12.47 -0.67
CA ASN A 190 -9.24 13.13 0.60
C ASN A 190 -9.88 14.52 0.43
N GLU A 191 -9.97 15.05 -0.79
CA GLU A 191 -10.38 16.43 -1.07
C GLU A 191 -11.82 16.73 -0.59
N ALA A 192 -12.72 15.74 -0.57
CA ALA A 192 -14.04 15.90 0.04
C ALA A 192 -13.94 16.23 1.55
N SER A 193 -13.18 15.42 2.30
CA SER A 193 -12.94 15.61 3.74
C SER A 193 -12.14 16.88 4.03
N PHE A 194 -11.19 17.25 3.16
CA PHE A 194 -10.44 18.51 3.23
C PHE A 194 -11.31 19.74 2.96
N ARG A 195 -12.40 19.58 2.20
CA ARG A 195 -13.41 20.62 1.98
C ARG A 195 -14.34 20.77 3.17
N GLU A 196 -14.85 19.65 3.68
CA GLU A 196 -15.71 19.58 4.87
C GLU A 196 -15.03 20.21 6.10
N LEU A 197 -13.78 19.82 6.38
CA LEU A 197 -13.00 20.35 7.51
C LEU A 197 -12.74 21.86 7.39
N ALA A 198 -12.47 22.36 6.18
CA ALA A 198 -12.28 23.80 5.96
C ALA A 198 -13.58 24.59 6.08
N GLN A 199 -14.71 24.03 5.63
CA GLN A 199 -16.02 24.65 5.87
C GLN A 199 -16.28 24.76 7.38
N TRP A 200 -16.04 23.70 8.14
CA TRP A 200 -16.16 23.71 9.59
C TRP A 200 -15.23 24.75 10.25
N LEU A 201 -13.99 24.91 9.77
CA LEU A 201 -13.06 25.98 10.23
C LEU A 201 -13.59 27.39 9.90
N ALA A 202 -14.20 27.58 8.73
CA ALA A 202 -14.85 28.84 8.36
C ALA A 202 -16.04 29.14 9.27
N ASP A 203 -16.83 28.12 9.61
CA ASP A 203 -17.96 28.22 10.54
C ASP A 203 -17.48 28.54 11.97
N GLN A 204 -16.36 27.93 12.42
CA GLN A 204 -15.74 28.26 13.71
C GLN A 204 -15.32 29.73 13.75
N ARG A 205 -14.73 30.29 12.68
CA ARG A 205 -14.41 31.74 12.61
C ARG A 205 -15.65 32.63 12.81
N VAL A 206 -16.83 32.19 12.36
CA VAL A 206 -18.08 32.93 12.57
C VAL A 206 -18.55 32.84 14.03
N ALA A 207 -18.47 31.66 14.65
CA ALA A 207 -18.86 31.43 16.04
C ALA A 207 -17.89 32.09 17.06
N ASP A 208 -16.58 32.00 16.81
CA ASP A 208 -15.49 32.44 17.68
C ASP A 208 -15.65 33.89 18.16
N ALA A 209 -16.03 34.80 17.26
CA ALA A 209 -16.19 36.21 17.56
C ALA A 209 -17.23 36.50 18.67
N ALA A 210 -18.20 35.60 18.86
CA ALA A 210 -19.19 35.68 19.94
C ALA A 210 -18.86 34.73 21.10
N ALA A 211 -18.28 33.55 20.83
CA ALA A 211 -18.07 32.48 21.80
C ALA A 211 -16.80 32.66 22.67
N ALA A 212 -15.70 33.18 22.11
CA ALA A 212 -14.38 33.22 22.77
C ALA A 212 -14.28 34.19 23.98
N ARG A 213 -15.36 34.93 24.29
CA ARG A 213 -15.50 35.73 25.52
C ARG A 213 -16.41 35.08 26.58
N ARG A 214 -17.05 33.95 26.26
CA ARG A 214 -18.10 33.31 27.07
C ARG A 214 -17.79 31.87 27.46
N SER A 215 -16.93 31.18 26.70
CA SER A 215 -16.54 29.80 26.96
C SER A 215 -15.03 29.61 26.75
N PRO A 216 -14.32 28.86 27.62
CA PRO A 216 -12.93 28.47 27.40
C PRO A 216 -12.78 27.35 26.35
N THR A 217 -13.89 26.82 25.81
CA THR A 217 -13.86 25.67 24.90
C THR A 217 -13.11 25.97 23.59
N VAL A 218 -12.14 25.13 23.28
CA VAL A 218 -11.40 25.12 22.01
C VAL A 218 -12.14 24.21 21.01
N PRO A 219 -12.53 24.69 19.82
CA PRO A 219 -13.04 23.83 18.75
C PRO A 219 -11.98 22.82 18.34
N CYS A 220 -12.36 21.56 18.18
CA CYS A 220 -11.42 20.48 17.90
C CYS A 220 -11.99 19.50 16.86
N ALA A 221 -11.36 19.47 15.68
CA ALA A 221 -11.61 18.49 14.66
C ALA A 221 -10.75 17.23 14.92
N VAL A 222 -11.40 16.09 15.16
CA VAL A 222 -10.75 14.78 15.24
C VAL A 222 -10.79 14.15 13.85
N VAL A 223 -9.64 14.07 13.19
CA VAL A 223 -9.47 13.61 11.81
C VAL A 223 -8.92 12.18 11.83
N LEU A 224 -9.78 11.21 11.49
CA LEU A 224 -9.41 9.80 11.47
C LEU A 224 -8.77 9.41 10.14
N THR A 225 -7.55 8.85 10.16
CA THR A 225 -6.79 8.49 8.94
C THR A 225 -7.18 7.14 8.34
N GLY A 226 -7.71 6.24 9.18
CA GLY A 226 -8.07 4.86 8.81
C GLY A 226 -6.88 3.97 8.44
N ALA A 227 -5.64 4.38 8.69
CA ALA A 227 -4.42 3.60 8.46
C ALA A 227 -3.68 3.41 9.78
N VAL A 228 -3.17 2.21 10.06
CA VAL A 228 -2.34 1.95 11.26
C VAL A 228 -0.92 2.50 11.06
N GLY A 229 -0.39 2.46 9.84
CA GLY A 229 0.95 2.97 9.51
C GLY A 229 1.07 4.50 9.56
N SER A 230 1.80 5.01 10.56
CA SER A 230 2.06 6.45 10.77
C SER A 230 2.72 7.17 9.59
N ALA A 231 3.55 6.47 8.82
CA ALA A 231 4.28 7.05 7.68
C ALA A 231 3.36 7.64 6.58
N ASP A 232 2.13 7.13 6.44
CA ASP A 232 1.16 7.68 5.50
C ASP A 232 0.38 8.87 6.08
N HIS A 233 0.33 9.01 7.40
CA HIS A 233 -0.30 10.16 8.05
C HIS A 233 0.49 11.42 7.74
N THR A 234 1.82 11.38 7.84
CA THR A 234 2.70 12.51 7.48
C THR A 234 2.46 13.03 6.06
N GLU A 235 2.18 12.15 5.09
CA GLU A 235 1.84 12.55 3.72
C GLU A 235 0.41 13.09 3.61
N CYS A 236 -0.57 12.44 4.26
CA CYS A 236 -1.96 12.92 4.29
C CYS A 236 -2.11 14.27 4.99
N PHE A 237 -1.39 14.52 6.09
CA PHE A 237 -1.42 15.78 6.84
C PHE A 237 -0.61 16.88 6.15
N ARG A 238 0.48 16.55 5.45
CA ARG A 238 1.14 17.48 4.52
C ARG A 238 0.15 17.95 3.43
N ALA A 239 -0.58 17.02 2.81
CA ALA A 239 -1.59 17.35 1.80
C ALA A 239 -2.77 18.16 2.38
N LEU A 240 -3.25 17.83 3.59
CA LEU A 240 -4.27 18.63 4.29
C LEU A 240 -3.78 20.05 4.56
N VAL A 241 -2.59 20.20 5.14
CA VAL A 241 -2.01 21.51 5.46
C VAL A 241 -1.78 22.33 4.19
N GLN A 242 -1.40 21.71 3.07
CA GLN A 242 -1.34 22.38 1.76
C GLN A 242 -2.74 22.81 1.26
N SER A 243 -3.76 21.94 1.36
CA SER A 243 -5.15 22.25 0.99
C SER A 243 -5.76 23.36 1.87
N LEU A 244 -5.32 23.49 3.13
CA LEU A 244 -5.70 24.60 4.01
C LEU A 244 -4.90 25.89 3.67
N ARG A 245 -3.60 25.79 3.34
CA ARG A 245 -2.79 26.96 2.90
C ARG A 245 -3.27 27.55 1.57
N ALA A 246 -3.89 26.75 0.72
CA ALA A 246 -4.56 27.22 -0.49
C ALA A 246 -5.85 28.03 -0.23
N ARG A 247 -6.31 28.12 1.03
CA ARG A 247 -7.54 28.83 1.46
C ARG A 247 -7.25 29.75 2.67
N PRO A 248 -6.40 30.78 2.49
CA PRO A 248 -6.02 31.71 3.56
C PRO A 248 -7.21 32.56 4.06
N ASP A 249 -8.25 32.69 3.24
CA ASP A 249 -9.53 33.30 3.59
C ASP A 249 -10.31 32.53 4.66
N VAL A 250 -10.01 31.24 4.86
CA VAL A 250 -10.60 30.37 5.89
C VAL A 250 -9.72 30.36 7.15
N CYS A 251 -8.46 29.95 7.01
CA CYS A 251 -7.58 29.67 8.14
C CYS A 251 -6.09 29.82 7.82
N VAL A 252 -5.30 30.01 8.87
CA VAL A 252 -3.83 29.90 8.87
C VAL A 252 -3.45 28.57 9.53
N PRO A 253 -3.04 27.54 8.77
CA PRO A 253 -2.71 26.24 9.32
C PRO A 253 -1.26 26.15 9.84
N LEU A 254 -1.16 25.82 11.13
CA LEU A 254 0.07 25.68 11.90
C LEU A 254 0.29 24.20 12.23
N HIS A 255 1.30 23.58 11.64
CA HIS A 255 1.54 22.14 11.75
C HIS A 255 2.49 21.83 12.90
N ILE A 256 2.12 20.85 13.73
CA ILE A 256 2.92 20.29 14.82
C ILE A 256 3.20 18.83 14.44
N GLY A 257 4.48 18.47 14.29
CA GLY A 257 4.88 17.12 13.88
C GLY A 257 4.91 16.13 15.04
N PRO A 258 4.98 14.81 14.76
CA PRO A 258 4.98 13.77 15.79
C PRO A 258 6.17 13.88 16.77
N HIS A 259 7.26 14.56 16.36
CA HIS A 259 8.44 14.77 17.19
C HIS A 259 8.36 16.01 18.09
N ASP A 260 7.37 16.90 17.91
CA ASP A 260 7.28 18.16 18.65
C ASP A 260 6.51 18.02 19.98
N LEU A 261 5.75 16.94 20.12
CA LEU A 261 5.10 16.49 21.36
C LEU A 261 5.61 15.12 21.85
N SER A 262 6.76 14.66 21.33
CA SER A 262 7.33 13.34 21.64
C SER A 262 7.67 13.19 23.13
N PRO A 263 7.41 12.01 23.75
CA PRO A 263 7.83 11.74 25.13
C PRO A 263 9.35 11.87 25.35
N THR A 264 10.17 11.66 24.31
CA THR A 264 11.64 11.85 24.37
C THR A 264 12.08 13.31 24.53
N ARG A 265 11.16 14.28 24.39
CA ARG A 265 11.40 15.71 24.59
C ARG A 265 10.68 16.29 25.82
N THR A 266 10.10 15.44 26.68
CA THR A 266 9.36 15.87 27.89
C THR A 266 10.15 16.82 28.81
N ALA A 267 11.47 16.70 28.88
CA ALA A 267 12.33 17.63 29.63
C ALA A 267 12.28 19.09 29.11
N ALA A 268 11.88 19.32 27.85
CA ALA A 268 11.64 20.64 27.27
C ALA A 268 10.16 21.08 27.35
N GLY A 269 9.27 20.27 27.93
CA GLY A 269 7.84 20.57 28.03
C GLY A 269 7.19 20.87 26.67
N LEU A 270 6.35 21.90 26.63
CA LEU A 270 5.68 22.38 25.41
C LEU A 270 6.62 23.11 24.43
N GLN A 271 7.88 23.35 24.80
CA GLN A 271 8.74 24.30 24.08
C GLN A 271 8.88 24.01 22.58
N PRO A 272 9.12 22.76 22.11
CA PRO A 272 9.27 22.49 20.68
C PRO A 272 8.01 22.84 19.87
N ALA A 273 6.83 22.50 20.38
CA ALA A 273 5.55 22.83 19.76
C ALA A 273 5.28 24.34 19.75
N VAL A 274 5.55 25.04 20.86
CA VAL A 274 5.39 26.50 20.96
C VAL A 274 6.35 27.24 20.01
N SER A 275 7.60 26.78 19.89
CA SER A 275 8.56 27.26 18.90
C SER A 275 8.08 27.02 17.47
N ALA A 276 7.57 25.83 17.14
CA ALA A 276 7.05 25.49 15.81
C ALA A 276 5.82 26.34 15.42
N ILE A 277 4.88 26.58 16.35
CA ILE A 277 3.74 27.50 16.18
C ILE A 277 4.24 28.94 15.98
N SER A 278 5.13 29.42 16.85
CA SER A 278 5.61 30.81 16.83
C SER A 278 6.48 31.13 15.61
N LEU A 279 7.21 30.15 15.08
CA LEU A 279 7.97 30.26 13.83
C LEU A 279 7.03 30.33 12.62
N GLN A 280 6.07 29.40 12.48
CA GLN A 280 5.13 29.39 11.36
C GLN A 280 4.29 30.67 11.28
N LEU A 281 3.84 31.21 12.43
CA LEU A 281 3.18 32.52 12.47
C LEU A 281 4.08 33.68 12.07
N ALA A 282 5.37 33.64 12.43
CA ALA A 282 6.33 34.67 12.02
C ALA A 282 6.65 34.60 10.52
N THR A 283 6.80 33.39 9.96
CA THR A 283 6.98 33.18 8.52
C THR A 283 5.75 33.65 7.72
N ALA A 284 4.54 33.34 8.18
CA ALA A 284 3.30 33.82 7.56
C ALA A 284 3.22 35.36 7.60
N ALA A 285 3.44 35.98 8.78
CA ALA A 285 3.41 37.43 8.92
C ALA A 285 4.46 38.15 8.05
N ALA A 286 5.63 37.53 7.85
CA ALA A 286 6.69 38.08 7.00
C ALA A 286 6.36 37.99 5.51
N ALA A 287 5.78 36.86 5.06
CA ALA A 287 5.35 36.68 3.67
C ALA A 287 4.27 37.71 3.27
N GLU A 288 3.26 37.90 4.11
CA GLU A 288 2.20 38.92 3.93
C GLU A 288 2.77 40.34 3.92
N ALA A 289 3.76 40.63 4.77
CA ALA A 289 4.41 41.94 4.84
C ALA A 289 5.47 42.19 3.74
N GLY A 290 5.64 41.28 2.78
CA GLY A 290 6.69 41.35 1.76
C GLY A 290 8.12 41.41 2.33
N SER A 291 8.31 40.93 3.56
CA SER A 291 9.52 41.13 4.36
C SER A 291 10.28 39.83 4.54
N SER A 292 11.60 39.92 4.78
CA SER A 292 12.37 38.75 5.21
C SER A 292 11.94 38.35 6.63
N ALA A 293 11.68 37.07 6.85
CA ALA A 293 11.29 36.60 8.18
C ALA A 293 12.40 36.91 9.19
N PRO A 294 12.10 37.59 10.31
CA PRO A 294 13.13 37.93 11.28
C PRO A 294 13.64 36.65 11.94
N PHE A 295 14.97 36.46 11.92
CA PHE A 295 15.66 35.52 12.82
C PHE A 295 15.51 36.02 14.26
N ALA A 296 14.40 35.65 14.90
CA ALA A 296 14.21 35.81 16.34
C ALA A 296 14.67 34.55 17.06
N ASP A 297 14.94 34.64 18.37
CA ASP A 297 15.28 33.50 19.22
C ASP A 297 14.06 32.59 19.45
N HIS A 298 13.72 31.80 18.44
CA HIS A 298 12.59 30.88 18.47
C HIS A 298 12.76 29.76 19.49
N GLU A 299 13.99 29.47 19.95
CA GLU A 299 14.28 28.50 21.02
C GLU A 299 13.65 28.91 22.37
N HIS A 300 13.36 30.20 22.58
CA HIS A 300 12.72 30.73 23.79
C HIS A 300 11.33 31.33 23.51
N ALA A 301 10.65 30.82 22.48
CA ALA A 301 9.24 31.12 22.21
C ALA A 301 8.33 30.81 23.41
N THR A 302 7.23 31.55 23.54
CA THR A 302 6.21 31.38 24.59
C THR A 302 4.82 31.57 23.99
N PHE A 303 3.75 31.22 24.70
CA PHE A 303 2.40 31.58 24.23
C PHE A 303 2.21 33.10 24.07
N THR A 304 2.95 33.92 24.83
CA THR A 304 3.03 35.37 24.62
C THR A 304 3.69 35.73 23.29
N SER A 305 4.74 35.02 22.85
CA SER A 305 5.34 35.23 21.51
C SER A 305 4.43 34.74 20.38
N VAL A 306 3.70 33.64 20.58
CA VAL A 306 2.64 33.16 19.67
C VAL A 306 1.55 34.22 19.50
N VAL A 307 1.04 34.79 20.60
CA VAL A 307 0.07 35.90 20.57
C VAL A 307 0.64 37.14 19.90
N ALA A 308 1.91 37.48 20.13
CA ALA A 308 2.57 38.62 19.48
C ALA A 308 2.86 38.40 17.98
N ALA A 309 3.11 37.16 17.55
CA ALA A 309 3.21 36.79 16.14
C ALA A 309 1.84 36.86 15.45
N TRP A 310 0.79 36.30 16.10
CA TRP A 310 -0.59 36.39 15.61
C TRP A 310 -1.08 37.83 15.46
N ARG A 311 -0.82 38.70 16.45
CA ARG A 311 -1.17 40.13 16.36
C ARG A 311 -0.49 40.84 15.18
N ARG A 312 0.75 40.46 14.82
CA ARG A 312 1.46 40.98 13.64
C ARG A 312 0.87 40.46 12.33
N LEU A 313 0.58 39.16 12.22
CA LEU A 313 -0.10 38.58 11.06
C LEU A 313 -1.47 39.23 10.82
N ARG A 314 -2.28 39.38 11.88
CA ARG A 314 -3.56 40.07 11.83
C ARG A 314 -3.44 41.56 11.46
N ALA A 315 -2.35 42.24 11.85
CA ALA A 315 -2.11 43.62 11.48
C ALA A 315 -1.75 43.75 9.98
N ALA A 316 -0.98 42.81 9.43
CA ALA A 316 -0.69 42.76 8.00
C ALA A 316 -1.98 42.55 7.17
N HIS A 317 -2.76 41.50 7.44
CA HIS A 317 -4.06 41.26 6.79
C HIS A 317 -5.06 42.42 6.97
N GLY A 318 -4.91 43.24 8.02
CA GLY A 318 -5.81 44.37 8.32
C GLY A 318 -5.39 45.70 7.69
N ALA A 319 -4.24 45.77 7.02
CA ALA A 319 -3.73 47.00 6.43
C ALA A 319 -4.29 47.29 5.01
N GLU A 320 -4.56 46.24 4.21
CA GLU A 320 -5.05 46.39 2.83
C GLU A 320 -6.58 46.65 2.74
N THR A 321 -6.96 47.84 3.18
CA THR A 321 -8.07 48.66 2.68
C THR A 321 -9.12 47.97 1.79
N THR A 322 -10.11 47.33 2.40
CA THR A 322 -11.39 47.04 1.72
C THR A 322 -12.58 47.49 2.60
N PRO A 323 -13.31 48.58 2.26
CA PRO A 323 -14.34 49.19 3.13
C PRO A 323 -15.63 48.38 3.40
N ARG A 324 -15.63 47.05 3.26
CA ARG A 324 -16.79 46.18 3.50
C ARG A 324 -16.61 45.42 4.82
N GLY A 325 -17.41 45.76 5.82
CA GLY A 325 -17.16 45.50 7.24
C GLY A 325 -17.24 44.06 7.77
N ASP A 326 -17.10 43.04 6.93
CA ASP A 326 -17.19 41.62 7.33
C ASP A 326 -15.82 40.90 7.41
N GLN A 327 -14.70 41.60 7.20
CA GLN A 327 -13.35 41.02 7.28
C GLN A 327 -12.94 40.66 8.72
N ARG A 328 -13.43 39.51 9.18
CA ARG A 328 -12.94 38.83 10.39
C ARG A 328 -11.62 38.11 10.07
N PRO A 329 -10.61 38.22 10.95
CA PRO A 329 -9.34 37.54 10.73
C PRO A 329 -9.52 36.02 10.62
N PRO A 330 -8.68 35.31 9.85
CA PRO A 330 -8.77 33.86 9.66
C PRO A 330 -8.60 33.10 10.98
N CYS A 331 -9.13 31.87 11.04
CA CYS A 331 -8.94 30.99 12.20
C CYS A 331 -7.50 30.43 12.21
N LEU A 332 -6.88 30.30 13.39
CA LEU A 332 -5.63 29.56 13.54
C LEU A 332 -5.92 28.05 13.65
N ALA A 333 -5.68 27.30 12.58
CA ALA A 333 -5.87 25.85 12.57
C ALA A 333 -4.59 25.14 13.05
N ILE A 334 -4.55 24.71 14.31
CA ILE A 334 -3.40 24.04 14.90
C ILE A 334 -3.53 22.53 14.65
N VAL A 335 -2.73 22.04 13.70
CA VAL A 335 -2.79 20.66 13.18
C VAL A 335 -1.75 19.79 13.90
N ILE A 336 -2.20 18.85 14.72
CA ILE A 336 -1.35 17.91 15.46
C ILE A 336 -1.30 16.58 14.71
N GLU A 337 -0.11 16.24 14.21
CA GLU A 337 0.21 14.95 13.60
C GLU A 337 0.57 13.91 14.68
N ASP A 338 -0.03 12.72 14.57
CA ASP A 338 0.05 11.58 15.48
C ASP A 338 -0.20 11.91 16.97
N VAL A 339 -1.47 12.13 17.32
CA VAL A 339 -1.89 12.35 18.72
C VAL A 339 -1.77 11.06 19.57
N GLU A 340 -1.69 9.89 18.94
CA GLU A 340 -1.55 8.59 19.62
C GLU A 340 -0.08 8.30 19.97
N GLY A 341 0.88 8.77 19.18
CA GLY A 341 2.32 8.77 19.46
C GLY A 341 2.82 9.95 20.31
N ALA A 342 2.00 10.99 20.50
CA ALA A 342 2.32 12.16 21.32
C ALA A 342 2.28 11.86 22.84
N SER A 343 3.05 12.61 23.62
CA SER A 343 3.04 12.52 25.09
C SER A 343 1.70 13.03 25.66
N PRO A 344 0.89 12.19 26.34
CA PRO A 344 -0.45 12.55 26.84
C PRO A 344 -0.48 13.84 27.69
N GLY A 345 0.55 14.04 28.52
CA GLY A 345 0.72 15.26 29.32
C GLY A 345 0.91 16.50 28.44
N LEU A 346 1.80 16.44 27.44
CA LEU A 346 2.06 17.58 26.56
C LEU A 346 0.85 17.93 25.68
N VAL A 347 0.05 16.95 25.24
CA VAL A 347 -1.22 17.25 24.54
C VAL A 347 -2.22 17.92 25.51
N CYS A 348 -2.29 17.48 26.76
CA CYS A 348 -3.14 18.12 27.77
C CYS A 348 -2.72 19.56 28.09
N ASP A 349 -1.42 19.80 28.30
CA ASP A 349 -0.87 21.12 28.60
C ASP A 349 -1.06 22.08 27.42
N LEU A 350 -0.92 21.59 26.17
CA LEU A 350 -1.18 22.35 24.96
C LEU A 350 -2.66 22.78 24.86
N VAL A 351 -3.60 21.87 25.14
CA VAL A 351 -5.04 22.20 25.16
C VAL A 351 -5.36 23.21 26.27
N LEU A 352 -4.78 23.06 27.46
CA LEU A 352 -4.96 24.00 28.57
C LEU A 352 -4.45 25.40 28.20
N ALA A 353 -3.24 25.52 27.67
CA ALA A 353 -2.69 26.80 27.24
C ALA A 353 -3.52 27.46 26.11
N LEU A 354 -4.06 26.68 25.18
CA LEU A 354 -4.95 27.19 24.13
C LEU A 354 -6.32 27.64 24.66
N ALA A 355 -6.84 26.99 25.70
CA ALA A 355 -8.05 27.42 26.40
C ALA A 355 -7.82 28.72 27.19
N ASP A 356 -6.69 28.87 27.88
CA ASP A 356 -6.34 30.08 28.62
C ASP A 356 -6.08 31.29 27.69
N HIS A 357 -5.46 31.06 26.54
CA HIS A 357 -5.22 32.10 25.52
C HIS A 357 -6.38 32.29 24.52
N ARG A 358 -7.50 31.57 24.67
CA ARG A 358 -8.63 31.50 23.74
C ARG A 358 -9.24 32.86 23.35
N ALA A 359 -9.30 33.80 24.29
CA ALA A 359 -9.82 35.16 24.05
C ALA A 359 -8.89 36.03 23.18
N GLN A 360 -7.64 35.59 22.97
CA GLN A 360 -6.60 36.29 22.21
C GLN A 360 -6.21 35.55 20.91
N LEU A 361 -6.39 34.23 20.88
CA LEU A 361 -6.13 33.33 19.76
C LEU A 361 -7.47 32.72 19.25
N PRO A 362 -8.02 33.17 18.11
CA PRO A 362 -9.17 32.54 17.47
C PRO A 362 -8.72 31.24 16.79
N CYS A 363 -8.48 30.22 17.61
CA CYS A 363 -7.84 28.97 17.22
C CYS A 363 -8.80 27.77 17.32
N ALA A 364 -8.58 26.83 16.41
CA ALA A 364 -9.20 25.52 16.40
C ALA A 364 -8.09 24.45 16.31
N LEU A 365 -8.27 23.36 17.04
CA LEU A 365 -7.39 22.20 16.98
C LEU A 365 -7.84 21.26 15.85
N VAL A 366 -6.87 20.65 15.18
CA VAL A 366 -7.09 19.56 14.21
C VAL A 366 -6.21 18.39 14.66
N MET A 367 -6.80 17.46 15.38
CA MET A 367 -6.14 16.29 15.97
C MET A 367 -6.23 15.10 15.04
N SER A 368 -5.10 14.57 14.60
CA SER A 368 -5.04 13.33 13.83
C SER A 368 -5.07 12.09 14.72
N MET A 369 -5.77 11.04 14.29
CA MET A 369 -5.76 9.73 14.95
C MET A 369 -5.80 8.58 13.93
N SER A 370 -5.12 7.48 14.24
CA SER A 370 -5.10 6.25 13.44
C SER A 370 -6.33 5.41 13.70
N THR A 371 -6.70 5.25 14.98
CA THR A 371 -7.63 4.19 15.42
C THR A 371 -9.10 4.65 15.41
N GLN A 372 -9.55 5.30 16.49
CA GLN A 372 -10.91 5.74 16.72
C GLN A 372 -10.92 6.97 17.62
N ALA A 373 -11.91 7.85 17.44
CA ALA A 373 -12.09 9.02 18.31
C ALA A 373 -12.27 8.69 19.82
N ARG A 374 -12.52 7.43 20.18
CA ARG A 374 -12.53 6.96 21.57
C ARG A 374 -11.14 6.97 22.22
N GLY A 375 -10.07 6.70 21.47
CA GLY A 375 -8.69 6.73 21.99
C GLY A 375 -8.28 8.12 22.50
N LEU A 376 -8.97 9.18 22.06
CA LEU A 376 -8.77 10.53 22.59
C LEU A 376 -9.07 10.63 24.10
N ALA A 377 -9.95 9.78 24.63
CA ALA A 377 -10.24 9.68 26.06
C ALA A 377 -9.20 8.84 26.85
N GLU A 378 -8.24 8.23 26.16
CA GLU A 378 -7.10 7.52 26.75
C GLU A 378 -5.85 8.41 26.72
N VAL A 379 -5.72 9.30 25.72
CA VAL A 379 -4.68 10.34 25.63
C VAL A 379 -5.00 11.60 26.47
N LEU A 380 -6.26 12.03 26.54
CA LEU A 380 -6.63 13.28 27.22
C LEU A 380 -7.37 13.03 28.54
N SER A 381 -7.00 13.81 29.57
CA SER A 381 -7.73 13.78 30.84
C SER A 381 -9.19 14.23 30.67
N ALA A 382 -10.10 13.76 31.53
CA ALA A 382 -11.50 14.18 31.51
C ALA A 382 -11.68 15.70 31.66
N ARG A 383 -10.78 16.38 32.41
CA ARG A 383 -10.72 17.85 32.50
C ARG A 383 -10.37 18.46 31.16
N THR A 384 -9.34 17.94 30.49
CA THR A 384 -8.90 18.40 29.16
C THR A 384 -10.00 18.23 28.12
N LEU A 385 -10.65 17.06 28.09
CA LEU A 385 -11.78 16.76 27.19
C LEU A 385 -12.95 17.73 27.38
N SER A 386 -13.25 18.15 28.62
CA SER A 386 -14.32 19.13 28.90
C SER A 386 -14.05 20.53 28.34
N LEU A 387 -12.82 20.80 27.91
CA LEU A 387 -12.42 22.05 27.24
C LEU A 387 -12.46 21.94 25.71
N LEU A 388 -12.86 20.80 25.13
CA LEU A 388 -12.90 20.60 23.68
C LEU A 388 -14.34 20.53 23.14
N SER A 389 -14.62 21.28 22.07
CA SER A 389 -15.83 21.11 21.27
C SER A 389 -15.50 20.20 20.08
N LEU A 390 -15.81 18.92 20.21
CA LEU A 390 -15.37 17.87 19.28
C LEU A 390 -16.27 17.76 18.04
N ALA A 391 -15.64 17.82 16.86
CA ALA A 391 -16.22 17.43 15.57
C ALA A 391 -15.38 16.28 14.97
N ARG A 392 -16.03 15.31 14.30
CA ARG A 392 -15.35 14.14 13.71
C ARG A 392 -15.30 14.25 12.20
N PHE A 393 -14.12 14.02 11.63
CA PHE A 393 -13.87 13.92 10.19
C PHE A 393 -13.23 12.58 9.86
N GLN A 394 -13.45 12.09 8.64
CA GLN A 394 -12.96 10.80 8.17
C GLN A 394 -12.19 11.02 6.86
N LEU A 395 -10.91 10.69 6.84
CA LEU A 395 -10.14 10.60 5.59
C LEU A 395 -10.49 9.31 4.84
N SER A 396 -10.23 9.30 3.53
CA SER A 396 -10.48 8.13 2.70
C SER A 396 -9.70 6.92 3.19
N PRO A 397 -10.36 5.75 3.37
CA PRO A 397 -9.72 4.56 3.90
C PRO A 397 -8.61 4.09 2.95
N PRO A 398 -7.58 3.36 3.43
CA PRO A 398 -6.40 3.09 2.61
C PRO A 398 -6.69 2.27 1.36
N LEU A 399 -7.71 1.41 1.40
CA LEU A 399 -8.24 0.69 0.24
C LEU A 399 -8.72 1.64 -0.87
N ALA A 400 -9.48 2.69 -0.52
CA ALA A 400 -9.92 3.71 -1.46
C ALA A 400 -8.75 4.55 -2.00
N ARG A 401 -7.73 4.83 -1.16
CA ARG A 401 -6.49 5.50 -1.59
C ARG A 401 -5.68 4.67 -2.59
N VAL A 402 -5.62 3.35 -2.40
CA VAL A 402 -5.02 2.41 -3.38
C VAL A 402 -5.87 2.28 -4.64
N GLU A 403 -7.19 2.35 -4.56
CA GLU A 403 -8.04 2.32 -5.76
C GLU A 403 -7.98 3.62 -6.57
N ALA A 404 -7.80 4.78 -5.93
CA ALA A 404 -7.44 6.03 -6.62
C ALA A 404 -6.05 5.92 -7.30
N LEU A 405 -5.03 5.43 -6.59
CA LEU A 405 -3.70 5.17 -7.16
C LEU A 405 -3.77 4.21 -8.37
N LEU A 406 -4.58 3.15 -8.28
CA LEU A 406 -4.83 2.24 -9.39
C LEU A 406 -5.54 2.95 -10.56
N ARG A 407 -6.61 3.70 -10.30
CA ARG A 407 -7.43 4.38 -11.34
C ARG A 407 -6.66 5.48 -12.08
N ASP A 408 -5.98 6.34 -11.32
CA ASP A 408 -5.52 7.65 -11.78
C ASP A 408 -4.01 7.71 -12.07
N VAL A 409 -3.26 6.69 -11.61
CA VAL A 409 -1.85 6.46 -11.96
C VAL A 409 -1.72 5.23 -12.84
N LEU A 410 -1.93 4.02 -12.29
CA LEU A 410 -1.56 2.79 -12.98
C LEU A 410 -2.47 2.41 -14.15
N LEU A 411 -3.74 2.79 -14.12
CA LEU A 411 -4.74 2.60 -15.19
C LEU A 411 -5.11 3.92 -15.88
N SER A 412 -4.23 4.92 -15.81
CA SER A 412 -4.43 6.21 -16.47
C SER A 412 -4.29 6.16 -17.99
N GLY A 413 -3.57 5.17 -18.53
CA GLY A 413 -3.21 5.15 -19.95
C GLY A 413 -2.17 6.21 -20.35
N ASP A 414 -1.42 6.74 -19.38
CA ASP A 414 -0.41 7.78 -19.56
C ASP A 414 0.99 7.19 -19.91
N PRO A 415 1.75 7.80 -20.83
CA PRO A 415 3.04 7.26 -21.29
C PRO A 415 4.15 7.31 -20.25
N HIS A 416 4.03 8.13 -19.19
CA HIS A 416 5.00 8.22 -18.10
C HIS A 416 4.76 7.19 -16.98
N THR A 417 3.99 6.13 -17.24
CA THR A 417 3.66 5.07 -16.29
C THR A 417 4.21 3.70 -16.73
N VAL A 418 3.94 2.64 -15.96
CA VAL A 418 4.33 1.27 -16.31
C VAL A 418 3.12 0.34 -16.27
N HIS A 419 3.16 -0.72 -17.08
CA HIS A 419 2.19 -1.80 -16.99
C HIS A 419 2.67 -2.83 -15.95
N LEU A 420 1.75 -3.48 -15.23
CA LEU A 420 2.10 -4.51 -14.23
C LEU A 420 1.80 -5.92 -14.75
N GLY A 421 2.78 -6.81 -14.63
CA GLY A 421 2.60 -8.24 -14.82
C GLY A 421 1.81 -8.84 -13.65
N HIS A 422 1.09 -9.95 -13.86
CA HIS A 422 0.23 -10.53 -12.82
C HIS A 422 0.97 -10.83 -11.51
N ALA A 423 2.15 -11.47 -11.59
CA ALA A 423 2.96 -11.78 -10.42
C ALA A 423 3.37 -10.52 -9.63
N VAL A 424 3.76 -9.45 -10.34
CA VAL A 424 4.10 -8.15 -9.76
C VAL A 424 2.87 -7.49 -9.10
N ALA A 425 1.73 -7.47 -9.78
CA ALA A 425 0.48 -6.92 -9.23
C ALA A 425 0.02 -7.67 -7.97
N ALA A 426 0.05 -9.01 -7.99
CA ALA A 426 -0.28 -9.86 -6.85
C ALA A 426 0.72 -9.67 -5.68
N LYS A 427 2.02 -9.59 -5.99
CA LYS A 427 3.07 -9.34 -5.00
C LYS A 427 2.94 -7.95 -4.35
N LEU A 428 2.65 -6.91 -5.15
CA LEU A 428 2.39 -5.54 -4.68
C LEU A 428 1.12 -5.45 -3.81
N ASN A 429 0.00 -6.05 -4.24
CA ASN A 429 -1.19 -6.17 -3.40
C ASN A 429 -0.87 -6.90 -2.07
N SER A 430 -0.07 -7.96 -2.12
CA SER A 430 0.35 -8.66 -0.91
C SER A 430 1.32 -7.87 -0.03
N VAL A 431 2.15 -6.96 -0.58
CA VAL A 431 2.92 -6.00 0.21
C VAL A 431 1.96 -5.06 0.94
N PHE A 432 1.00 -4.46 0.23
CA PHE A 432 0.01 -3.57 0.83
C PHE A 432 -0.82 -4.24 1.95
N MET A 433 -1.28 -5.48 1.75
CA MET A 433 -2.03 -6.24 2.76
C MET A 433 -1.19 -6.64 3.99
N VAL A 434 0.13 -6.84 3.84
CA VAL A 434 1.03 -7.24 4.94
C VAL A 434 1.61 -6.02 5.67
N SER A 435 1.86 -4.92 4.96
CA SER A 435 2.31 -3.65 5.51
C SER A 435 1.14 -2.80 6.04
N GLU A 436 0.25 -3.40 6.82
CA GLU A 436 -0.82 -2.72 7.57
C GLU A 436 -1.70 -1.76 6.74
N PHE A 437 -1.95 -2.11 5.47
CA PHE A 437 -2.68 -1.30 4.50
C PHE A 437 -2.02 0.07 4.20
N ALA A 438 -0.68 0.16 4.21
CA ALA A 438 0.06 1.39 3.96
C ALA A 438 0.31 1.69 2.46
N PRO A 439 -0.31 2.73 1.83
CA PRO A 439 -0.04 3.06 0.42
C PRO A 439 1.41 3.51 0.16
N GLY A 440 2.10 4.12 1.13
CA GLY A 440 3.51 4.47 1.03
C GLY A 440 4.44 3.26 0.99
N ALA A 441 4.05 2.12 1.57
CA ALA A 441 4.77 0.86 1.42
C ALA A 441 4.58 0.26 0.01
N LEU A 442 3.34 0.29 -0.50
CA LEU A 442 3.00 -0.08 -1.88
C LEU A 442 3.80 0.76 -2.90
N LEU A 443 3.90 2.08 -2.69
CA LEU A 443 4.65 2.98 -3.57
C LEU A 443 6.16 2.72 -3.56
N LYS A 444 6.76 2.47 -2.39
CA LYS A 444 8.19 2.10 -2.30
C LYS A 444 8.48 0.78 -3.01
N ALA A 445 7.59 -0.20 -2.86
CA ALA A 445 7.69 -1.48 -3.55
C ALA A 445 7.54 -1.34 -5.07
N LEU A 446 6.56 -0.54 -5.54
CA LEU A 446 6.38 -0.22 -6.95
C LEU A 446 7.62 0.46 -7.54
N ASP A 447 8.17 1.47 -6.86
CA ASP A 447 9.37 2.20 -7.29
C ASP A 447 10.58 1.27 -7.48
N ALA A 448 10.77 0.33 -6.55
CA ALA A 448 11.83 -0.68 -6.64
C ALA A 448 11.59 -1.71 -7.77
N ALA A 449 10.34 -2.09 -8.05
CA ALA A 449 10.02 -2.96 -9.18
C ALA A 449 10.21 -2.25 -10.54
N VAL A 450 9.88 -0.95 -10.60
CA VAL A 450 10.16 -0.10 -11.76
C VAL A 450 11.68 0.08 -11.96
N TRP A 451 12.46 0.22 -10.88
CA TRP A 451 13.93 0.19 -10.93
C TRP A 451 14.45 -1.14 -11.48
N ASP A 452 13.97 -2.27 -10.94
CA ASP A 452 14.38 -3.62 -11.36
C ASP A 452 14.12 -3.84 -12.86
N HIS A 453 12.95 -3.43 -13.35
CA HIS A 453 12.64 -3.44 -14.79
C HIS A 453 13.61 -2.57 -15.59
N PHE A 454 13.79 -1.31 -15.21
CA PHE A 454 14.67 -0.41 -15.97
C PHE A 454 16.17 -0.78 -15.90
N GLN A 455 16.62 -1.60 -14.95
CA GLN A 455 18.02 -2.08 -14.87
C GLN A 455 18.22 -3.54 -15.35
N GLY A 456 17.24 -4.40 -15.22
CA GLY A 456 17.28 -5.81 -15.65
C GLY A 456 16.83 -6.08 -17.09
N ASN A 457 15.99 -5.22 -17.67
CA ASN A 457 15.41 -5.41 -19.01
C ASN A 457 15.86 -4.33 -20.01
N ASP A 458 16.60 -4.71 -21.06
CA ASP A 458 17.13 -3.79 -22.06
C ASP A 458 16.06 -3.25 -23.02
N LEU A 459 14.97 -3.99 -23.25
CA LEU A 459 13.83 -3.52 -24.04
C LEU A 459 13.11 -2.35 -23.37
N ALA A 460 13.30 -2.13 -22.06
CA ALA A 460 12.75 -0.98 -21.34
C ALA A 460 13.20 0.37 -21.91
N ARG A 461 14.29 0.43 -22.69
CA ARG A 461 14.65 1.66 -23.41
C ARG A 461 13.62 2.07 -24.46
N LEU A 462 12.89 1.12 -25.06
CA LEU A 462 11.84 1.44 -26.03
C LEU A 462 10.66 2.21 -25.42
N ALA A 463 10.51 2.23 -24.08
CA ALA A 463 9.54 3.13 -23.43
C ALA A 463 9.76 4.61 -23.81
N GLN A 464 10.98 4.99 -24.19
CA GLN A 464 11.32 6.32 -24.69
C GLN A 464 10.49 6.75 -25.92
N VAL A 465 10.03 5.79 -26.74
CA VAL A 465 9.13 6.03 -27.90
C VAL A 465 7.86 6.75 -27.47
N LEU A 466 7.29 6.38 -26.31
CA LEU A 466 6.09 6.99 -25.75
C LEU A 466 6.38 8.34 -25.06
N LEU A 467 7.61 8.54 -24.58
CA LEU A 467 8.01 9.70 -23.75
C LEU A 467 8.54 10.89 -24.55
N ASP A 468 9.19 10.62 -25.68
CA ASP A 468 9.87 11.61 -26.53
C ASP A 468 9.28 11.65 -27.96
N GLY A 469 8.38 10.72 -28.30
CA GLY A 469 7.85 10.50 -29.65
C GLY A 469 8.74 9.59 -30.51
N ARG A 470 8.12 8.85 -31.44
CA ARG A 470 8.76 7.78 -32.24
C ARG A 470 10.08 8.22 -32.88
N ASP A 471 10.07 9.30 -33.66
CA ASP A 471 11.23 9.72 -34.45
C ASP A 471 12.38 10.24 -33.58
N ALA A 472 12.09 10.99 -32.52
CA ALA A 472 13.11 11.51 -31.60
C ALA A 472 13.73 10.40 -30.75
N ALA A 473 12.92 9.46 -30.26
CA ALA A 473 13.39 8.28 -29.55
C ALA A 473 14.26 7.40 -30.46
N LEU A 474 13.83 7.13 -31.71
CA LEU A 474 14.62 6.36 -32.67
C LEU A 474 15.93 7.07 -33.06
N ALA A 475 15.98 8.41 -33.09
CA ALA A 475 17.21 9.17 -33.30
C ALA A 475 18.21 9.02 -32.12
N ASP A 476 17.75 9.15 -30.87
CA ASP A 476 18.60 8.93 -29.66
C ASP A 476 19.02 7.46 -29.51
N ILE A 477 18.16 6.51 -29.89
CA ILE A 477 18.48 5.08 -29.90
C ILE A 477 19.51 4.76 -30.99
N THR A 478 19.29 5.13 -32.25
CA THR A 478 20.20 4.79 -33.37
C THR A 478 21.52 5.59 -33.39
N SER A 479 21.65 6.64 -32.57
CA SER A 479 22.92 7.35 -32.34
C SER A 479 23.71 6.83 -31.13
N SER A 480 23.10 5.99 -30.28
CA SER A 480 23.75 5.39 -29.11
C SER A 480 24.62 4.18 -29.49
N PRO A 481 25.81 3.99 -28.90
CA PRO A 481 26.75 2.91 -29.25
C PRO A 481 26.26 1.48 -28.94
N CYS A 482 25.07 1.34 -28.33
CA CYS A 482 24.43 0.07 -28.00
C CYS A 482 23.16 -0.21 -28.84
N SER A 483 22.90 0.58 -29.88
CA SER A 483 21.72 0.42 -30.77
C SER A 483 21.58 -0.99 -31.35
N SER A 484 22.69 -1.58 -31.79
CA SER A 484 22.77 -2.94 -32.32
C SER A 484 22.47 -4.03 -31.29
N VAL A 485 22.81 -3.81 -30.01
CA VAL A 485 22.45 -4.74 -28.92
C VAL A 485 20.94 -4.71 -28.68
N LEU A 486 20.35 -3.51 -28.66
CA LEU A 486 18.88 -3.39 -28.57
C LEU A 486 18.18 -4.03 -29.77
N ALA A 487 18.70 -3.85 -31.00
CA ALA A 487 18.13 -4.45 -32.19
C ALA A 487 18.06 -5.99 -32.10
N VAL A 488 19.10 -6.67 -31.62
CA VAL A 488 19.08 -8.13 -31.40
C VAL A 488 18.02 -8.55 -30.37
N HIS A 489 17.84 -7.78 -29.30
CA HIS A 489 16.73 -8.01 -28.36
C HIS A 489 15.35 -7.73 -28.97
N CYS A 490 15.26 -6.78 -29.91
CA CYS A 490 14.03 -6.48 -30.65
C CYS A 490 13.68 -7.57 -31.68
N GLU A 491 14.65 -8.18 -32.37
CA GLU A 491 14.41 -9.31 -33.27
C GLU A 491 13.74 -10.47 -32.50
N GLY A 492 14.29 -10.85 -31.34
CA GLY A 492 13.69 -11.85 -30.45
C GLY A 492 12.35 -11.45 -29.80
N MET A 493 11.99 -10.16 -29.83
CA MET A 493 10.71 -9.62 -29.37
C MET A 493 9.64 -9.60 -30.48
N LEU A 494 10.08 -9.48 -31.73
CA LEU A 494 9.24 -9.43 -32.94
C LEU A 494 8.97 -10.84 -33.52
N GLY A 495 9.85 -11.81 -33.27
CA GLY A 495 9.69 -13.19 -33.73
C GLY A 495 9.76 -13.29 -35.25
N GLU A 496 8.78 -13.97 -35.87
CA GLU A 496 8.67 -14.14 -37.33
C GLU A 496 8.75 -12.80 -38.09
N VAL A 497 8.23 -11.70 -37.52
CA VAL A 497 8.29 -10.35 -38.12
C VAL A 497 9.72 -9.78 -38.15
N GLY A 498 10.62 -10.29 -37.29
CA GLY A 498 12.06 -10.00 -37.35
C GLY A 498 12.78 -10.81 -38.44
N GLU A 499 12.27 -11.99 -38.80
CA GLU A 499 12.84 -12.85 -39.85
C GLU A 499 12.44 -12.40 -41.27
N GLU A 500 11.27 -11.77 -41.43
CA GLU A 500 10.84 -11.17 -42.72
C GLU A 500 11.63 -9.90 -43.13
N LEU A 501 12.48 -9.34 -42.26
CA LEU A 501 13.25 -8.11 -42.52
C LEU A 501 14.53 -8.36 -43.35
N ASP A 502 14.30 -8.73 -44.61
CA ASP A 502 15.24 -8.91 -45.75
C ASP A 502 16.74 -8.87 -45.40
N ASP A 503 17.36 -10.05 -45.33
CA ASP A 503 18.81 -10.28 -45.10
C ASP A 503 19.75 -9.53 -46.06
N ARG A 504 19.21 -8.95 -47.15
CA ARG A 504 19.98 -8.18 -48.14
C ARG A 504 20.19 -6.71 -47.76
N ALA A 505 19.47 -6.19 -46.77
CA ALA A 505 19.62 -4.83 -46.31
C ALA A 505 21.00 -4.59 -45.68
N ALA A 506 21.54 -3.37 -45.81
CA ALA A 506 22.76 -3.01 -45.10
C ALA A 506 22.54 -3.12 -43.58
N SER A 507 23.51 -3.62 -42.81
CA SER A 507 23.34 -3.93 -41.37
C SER A 507 22.72 -2.78 -40.54
N LYS A 508 23.06 -1.51 -40.83
CA LYS A 508 22.46 -0.33 -40.17
C LYS A 508 21.03 -0.01 -40.60
N GLU A 509 20.66 -0.37 -41.81
CA GLU A 509 19.32 -0.20 -42.36
C GLU A 509 18.37 -1.26 -41.80
N ARG A 510 18.83 -2.52 -41.70
CA ARG A 510 18.15 -3.57 -40.91
C ARG A 510 17.98 -3.15 -39.46
N GLU A 511 19.04 -2.67 -38.81
CA GLU A 511 18.99 -2.18 -37.41
C GLU A 511 17.91 -1.10 -37.22
N ARG A 512 17.86 -0.10 -38.12
CA ARG A 512 16.81 0.94 -38.12
C ARG A 512 15.42 0.36 -38.39
N GLY A 513 15.28 -0.59 -39.31
CA GLY A 513 14.01 -1.26 -39.63
C GLY A 513 13.44 -2.05 -38.45
N VAL A 514 14.27 -2.89 -37.83
CA VAL A 514 13.96 -3.65 -36.60
C VAL A 514 13.53 -2.70 -35.47
N LEU A 515 14.29 -1.63 -35.22
CA LEU A 515 13.96 -0.66 -34.17
C LEU A 515 12.67 0.11 -34.48
N GLY A 516 12.40 0.44 -35.75
CA GLY A 516 11.15 1.06 -36.19
C GLY A 516 9.92 0.15 -35.99
N ALA A 517 10.02 -1.12 -36.37
CA ALA A 517 8.98 -2.12 -36.14
C ALA A 517 8.75 -2.38 -34.64
N ALA A 518 9.83 -2.41 -33.84
CA ALA A 518 9.75 -2.52 -32.39
C ALA A 518 9.06 -1.31 -31.74
N ALA A 519 9.32 -0.09 -32.23
CA ALA A 519 8.64 1.12 -31.77
C ALA A 519 7.13 1.11 -32.09
N GLU A 520 6.74 0.72 -33.30
CA GLU A 520 5.33 0.54 -33.67
C GLU A 520 4.63 -0.48 -32.77
N ALA A 521 5.27 -1.62 -32.51
CA ALA A 521 4.72 -2.65 -31.63
C ALA A 521 4.62 -2.21 -30.16
N VAL A 522 5.49 -1.31 -29.69
CA VAL A 522 5.42 -0.74 -28.33
C VAL A 522 4.27 0.27 -28.21
N GLU A 523 4.05 1.11 -29.21
CA GLU A 523 2.87 1.99 -29.29
C GLU A 523 1.56 1.18 -29.35
N GLU A 524 1.52 0.12 -30.16
CA GLU A 524 0.35 -0.75 -30.31
C GLU A 524 0.05 -1.57 -29.04
N ALA A 525 1.09 -2.02 -28.33
CA ALA A 525 0.96 -2.62 -27.00
C ALA A 525 0.48 -1.62 -25.94
N HIS A 526 0.85 -0.34 -26.04
CA HIS A 526 0.35 0.72 -25.17
C HIS A 526 -1.12 1.06 -25.47
N ALA A 527 -1.52 1.22 -26.73
CA ALA A 527 -2.92 1.42 -27.11
C ALA A 527 -3.82 0.26 -26.63
N ALA A 528 -3.36 -0.99 -26.75
CA ALA A 528 -4.04 -2.15 -26.19
C ALA A 528 -4.16 -2.11 -24.65
N PHE A 529 -3.14 -1.58 -23.96
CA PHE A 529 -3.20 -1.35 -22.51
C PHE A 529 -4.22 -0.27 -22.13
N ARG A 530 -4.29 0.85 -22.85
CA ARG A 530 -5.29 1.92 -22.62
C ARG A 530 -6.71 1.37 -22.71
N MET A 531 -6.99 0.56 -23.74
CA MET A 531 -8.28 -0.11 -23.89
C MET A 531 -8.60 -1.11 -22.77
N TRP A 532 -7.60 -1.88 -22.31
CA TRP A 532 -7.75 -2.81 -21.18
C TRP A 532 -8.03 -2.07 -19.87
N ALA A 533 -7.27 -1.00 -19.59
CA ALA A 533 -7.47 -0.12 -18.43
C ALA A 533 -8.86 0.51 -18.43
N LEU A 534 -9.33 0.99 -19.59
CA LEU A 534 -10.68 1.53 -19.80
C LEU A 534 -11.76 0.49 -19.48
N ALA A 535 -11.63 -0.74 -19.99
CA ALA A 535 -12.58 -1.82 -19.76
C ALA A 535 -12.69 -2.21 -18.27
N LEU A 536 -11.56 -2.26 -17.54
CA LEU A 536 -11.54 -2.55 -16.11
C LEU A 536 -12.13 -1.41 -15.27
N ARG A 537 -11.81 -0.16 -15.61
CA ARG A 537 -12.42 1.01 -14.95
C ARG A 537 -13.93 1.03 -15.16
N TRP A 538 -14.44 0.80 -16.36
CA TRP A 538 -15.88 0.70 -16.62
C TRP A 538 -16.57 -0.43 -15.84
N ALA A 539 -15.94 -1.61 -15.73
CA ALA A 539 -16.46 -2.71 -14.93
C ALA A 539 -16.49 -2.37 -13.42
N ALA A 540 -15.47 -1.69 -12.90
CA ALA A 540 -15.41 -1.23 -11.52
C ALA A 540 -16.43 -0.11 -11.23
N ASP A 541 -16.55 0.87 -12.12
CA ASP A 541 -17.48 2.00 -12.00
C ASP A 541 -18.94 1.46 -12.01
N ALA A 542 -19.25 0.46 -12.85
CA ALA A 542 -20.52 -0.25 -12.81
C ALA A 542 -20.72 -1.09 -11.54
N GLY A 543 -19.69 -1.79 -11.08
CA GLY A 543 -19.70 -2.53 -9.81
C GLY A 543 -19.95 -1.64 -8.59
N ALA A 544 -19.44 -0.41 -8.60
CA ALA A 544 -19.65 0.59 -7.55
C ALA A 544 -21.09 1.13 -7.56
N VAL A 545 -21.60 1.57 -8.72
CA VAL A 545 -22.98 2.12 -8.81
C VAL A 545 -24.04 1.07 -8.47
N LEU A 546 -23.77 -0.22 -8.70
CA LEU A 546 -24.68 -1.33 -8.38
C LEU A 546 -24.48 -1.94 -6.98
N GLY A 547 -23.58 -1.39 -6.15
CA GLY A 547 -23.29 -1.91 -4.80
C GLY A 547 -22.66 -3.31 -4.78
N LEU A 548 -22.07 -3.75 -5.89
CA LEU A 548 -21.50 -5.09 -6.07
C LEU A 548 -20.00 -5.18 -5.71
N GLY A 549 -19.31 -4.03 -5.65
CA GLY A 549 -17.84 -3.88 -5.50
C GLY A 549 -17.14 -4.95 -4.66
N GLU A 550 -17.09 -4.77 -3.34
CA GLU A 550 -16.37 -5.70 -2.45
C GLU A 550 -16.98 -7.09 -2.41
N LYS A 551 -18.33 -7.18 -2.40
CA LYS A 551 -19.09 -8.43 -2.20
C LYS A 551 -18.93 -9.46 -3.33
N HIS A 552 -18.59 -9.00 -4.54
CA HIS A 552 -18.54 -9.85 -5.74
C HIS A 552 -17.21 -9.75 -6.52
N GLY A 553 -16.19 -9.11 -5.97
CA GLY A 553 -14.89 -9.00 -6.64
C GLY A 553 -14.80 -7.87 -7.69
N LEU A 554 -15.75 -6.94 -7.68
CA LEU A 554 -15.84 -5.84 -8.66
C LEU A 554 -15.18 -4.53 -8.19
N THR A 555 -14.35 -4.56 -7.14
CA THR A 555 -13.42 -3.46 -6.89
C THR A 555 -12.37 -3.37 -8.00
N LEU A 556 -11.84 -2.18 -8.25
CA LEU A 556 -10.83 -1.99 -9.29
C LEU A 556 -9.55 -2.80 -8.98
N ARG A 557 -9.22 -2.95 -7.70
CA ARG A 557 -8.12 -3.77 -7.19
C ARG A 557 -8.29 -5.26 -7.52
N GLN A 558 -9.46 -5.83 -7.23
CA GLN A 558 -9.75 -7.23 -7.53
C GLN A 558 -9.79 -7.47 -9.05
N LEU A 559 -10.42 -6.58 -9.81
CA LEU A 559 -10.48 -6.67 -11.27
C LEU A 559 -9.08 -6.62 -11.93
N VAL A 560 -8.14 -5.79 -11.46
CA VAL A 560 -6.75 -5.79 -11.95
C VAL A 560 -6.02 -7.09 -11.63
N LEU A 561 -6.21 -7.65 -10.43
CA LEU A 561 -5.59 -8.91 -10.03
C LEU A 561 -6.13 -10.09 -10.85
N SER A 562 -7.46 -10.19 -11.02
CA SER A 562 -8.09 -11.23 -11.83
C SER A 562 -7.75 -11.08 -13.31
N ALA A 563 -7.97 -9.90 -13.90
CA ALA A 563 -7.82 -9.67 -15.34
C ALA A 563 -6.37 -9.56 -15.83
N SER A 564 -5.39 -9.51 -14.91
CA SER A 564 -3.99 -9.73 -15.26
C SER A 564 -3.64 -11.22 -15.35
N HIS A 565 -4.39 -12.12 -14.70
CA HIS A 565 -4.11 -13.55 -14.80
C HIS A 565 -4.47 -14.11 -16.18
N LYS A 566 -3.59 -14.94 -16.76
CA LYS A 566 -3.77 -15.52 -18.10
C LYS A 566 -5.07 -16.33 -18.26
N SER A 567 -5.66 -16.82 -17.17
CA SER A 567 -6.91 -17.57 -17.22
C SER A 567 -8.18 -16.70 -17.29
N PHE A 568 -8.12 -15.38 -17.08
CA PHE A 568 -9.34 -14.57 -16.87
C PHE A 568 -10.39 -14.66 -17.98
N ALA A 569 -9.95 -14.80 -19.24
CA ALA A 569 -10.83 -15.02 -20.39
C ALA A 569 -10.90 -16.49 -20.85
N ALA A 570 -9.98 -17.34 -20.42
CA ALA A 570 -9.97 -18.79 -20.73
C ALA A 570 -10.80 -19.61 -19.73
N ALA A 571 -11.03 -19.07 -18.53
CA ALA A 571 -11.84 -19.65 -17.48
C ALA A 571 -13.30 -19.70 -17.93
N ARG A 572 -13.75 -20.90 -18.31
CA ARG A 572 -15.19 -21.20 -18.43
C ARG A 572 -15.87 -20.92 -17.08
N PRO A 573 -17.14 -20.49 -17.06
CA PRO A 573 -17.94 -20.38 -15.85
C PRO A 573 -18.29 -21.79 -15.31
N ALA A 574 -17.29 -22.47 -14.77
CA ALA A 574 -17.39 -23.81 -14.20
C ALA A 574 -17.49 -23.71 -12.68
N HIS A 575 -18.58 -24.25 -12.13
CA HIS A 575 -18.98 -24.19 -10.72
C HIS A 575 -19.37 -22.80 -10.17
N ARG A 576 -20.20 -22.85 -9.13
CA ARG A 576 -20.88 -21.70 -8.50
C ARG A 576 -19.99 -20.99 -7.46
N ALA A 577 -18.73 -20.72 -7.80
CA ALA A 577 -17.91 -19.82 -6.99
C ALA A 577 -18.44 -18.38 -7.11
N ALA A 578 -18.46 -17.63 -6.01
CA ALA A 578 -19.22 -16.38 -5.91
C ALA A 578 -18.46 -15.11 -6.36
N GLY A 579 -17.34 -15.27 -7.08
CA GLY A 579 -16.39 -14.20 -7.42
C GLY A 579 -16.35 -13.78 -8.89
N ALA A 580 -15.75 -12.62 -9.14
CA ALA A 580 -15.44 -12.06 -10.47
C ALA A 580 -14.18 -12.69 -11.10
N ASP A 581 -14.09 -14.02 -11.06
CA ASP A 581 -12.86 -14.76 -11.40
C ASP A 581 -12.66 -14.95 -12.93
N SER A 582 -13.64 -14.52 -13.73
CA SER A 582 -13.57 -14.52 -15.19
C SER A 582 -14.34 -13.36 -15.82
N ALA A 583 -13.97 -12.99 -17.05
CA ALA A 583 -14.67 -11.96 -17.84
C ALA A 583 -16.19 -12.21 -17.95
N ALA A 584 -16.57 -13.47 -18.14
CA ALA A 584 -17.98 -13.89 -18.23
C ALA A 584 -18.71 -13.81 -16.88
N ALA A 585 -18.05 -14.18 -15.77
CA ALA A 585 -18.61 -14.04 -14.42
C ALA A 585 -18.83 -12.56 -14.07
N THR A 586 -17.84 -11.70 -14.32
CA THR A 586 -17.92 -10.24 -14.14
C THR A 586 -19.11 -9.64 -14.89
N ALA A 587 -19.27 -9.97 -16.18
CA ALA A 587 -20.40 -9.47 -16.97
C ALA A 587 -21.76 -10.00 -16.47
N ALA A 588 -21.83 -11.27 -16.06
CA ALA A 588 -23.04 -11.87 -15.50
C ALA A 588 -23.43 -11.27 -14.13
N LEU A 589 -22.45 -10.94 -13.28
CA LEU A 589 -22.66 -10.26 -12.01
C LEU A 589 -23.24 -8.87 -12.20
N VAL A 590 -22.70 -8.08 -13.15
CA VAL A 590 -23.24 -6.75 -13.49
C VAL A 590 -24.64 -6.85 -14.09
N LEU A 591 -24.90 -7.79 -15.01
CA LEU A 591 -26.25 -8.04 -15.53
C LEU A 591 -27.24 -8.38 -14.42
N GLY A 592 -26.85 -9.26 -13.49
CA GLY A 592 -27.67 -9.64 -12.34
C GLY A 592 -27.93 -8.47 -11.39
N GLY A 593 -26.96 -7.57 -11.19
CA GLY A 593 -27.14 -6.33 -10.43
C GLY A 593 -28.13 -5.38 -11.09
N LEU A 594 -27.97 -5.12 -12.39
CA LEU A 594 -28.86 -4.26 -13.16
C LEU A 594 -30.31 -4.79 -13.19
N ARG A 595 -30.49 -6.10 -13.39
CA ARG A 595 -31.82 -6.73 -13.34
C ARG A 595 -32.47 -6.60 -11.97
N ARG A 596 -31.75 -6.88 -10.88
CA ARG A 596 -32.28 -6.68 -9.51
C ARG A 596 -32.65 -5.22 -9.22
N ALA A 597 -31.86 -4.25 -9.70
CA ALA A 597 -32.18 -2.83 -9.55
C ALA A 597 -33.45 -2.43 -10.34
N GLN A 598 -33.68 -3.03 -11.52
CA GLN A 598 -34.90 -2.84 -12.30
C GLN A 598 -36.12 -3.53 -11.66
N GLU A 599 -35.95 -4.77 -11.17
CA GLU A 599 -36.99 -5.57 -10.50
C GLU A 599 -37.44 -4.92 -9.18
N ALA A 600 -36.51 -4.38 -8.39
CA ALA A 600 -36.81 -3.69 -7.14
C ALA A 600 -37.71 -2.45 -7.36
N GLY A 601 -37.43 -1.64 -8.40
CA GLY A 601 -38.29 -0.51 -8.78
C GLY A 601 -39.64 -0.90 -9.37
N GLY A 602 -39.82 -2.15 -9.82
CA GLY A 602 -41.09 -2.65 -10.34
C GLY A 602 -42.01 -3.29 -9.30
N SER A 603 -41.45 -3.79 -8.19
CA SER A 603 -42.19 -4.66 -7.26
C SER A 603 -42.94 -3.94 -6.13
N ALA A 604 -42.87 -2.60 -6.04
CA ALA A 604 -43.41 -1.80 -4.93
C ALA A 604 -44.93 -1.56 -4.99
N LEU A 605 -45.63 -1.99 -6.04
CA LEU A 605 -47.06 -1.74 -6.27
C LEU A 605 -48.02 -2.60 -5.41
N GLY A 606 -47.53 -3.21 -4.32
CA GLY A 606 -48.22 -4.25 -3.55
C GLY A 606 -48.05 -4.16 -2.03
N SER A 607 -48.87 -3.31 -1.40
CA SER A 607 -49.22 -3.27 0.04
C SER A 607 -48.28 -2.58 1.06
N GLN A 608 -48.96 -1.92 2.02
CA GLN A 608 -48.51 -1.37 3.31
C GLN A 608 -47.40 -0.30 3.31
N GLY A 609 -47.83 0.96 3.42
CA GLY A 609 -46.95 2.13 3.48
C GLY A 609 -46.29 2.38 4.83
N SER A 610 -45.09 2.94 4.76
CA SER A 610 -44.40 3.65 5.83
C SER A 610 -43.69 4.86 5.19
N GLN A 611 -43.65 6.01 5.87
CA GLN A 611 -43.18 7.27 5.27
C GLN A 611 -41.65 7.40 5.28
N GLY A 612 -41.01 6.89 4.22
CA GLY A 612 -39.67 7.29 3.80
C GLY A 612 -39.72 8.00 2.43
N PRO A 613 -38.68 8.75 2.03
CA PRO A 613 -38.60 9.30 0.68
C PRO A 613 -38.57 8.18 -0.37
N SER A 614 -39.50 8.22 -1.32
CA SER A 614 -39.76 7.20 -2.34
C SER A 614 -38.53 6.87 -3.18
N GLN A 615 -38.18 5.58 -3.29
CA GLN A 615 -37.01 5.10 -4.05
C GLN A 615 -37.39 4.57 -5.46
N ASP A 616 -38.65 4.71 -5.86
CA ASP A 616 -39.27 3.92 -6.92
C ASP A 616 -38.86 4.31 -8.36
N SER A 617 -38.05 5.36 -8.54
CA SER A 617 -37.56 5.83 -9.85
C SER A 617 -36.16 5.33 -10.24
N GLN A 618 -35.40 4.72 -9.34
CA GLN A 618 -33.93 4.68 -9.47
C GLN A 618 -33.37 3.76 -10.57
N GLY A 619 -34.18 2.92 -11.24
CA GLY A 619 -33.72 1.97 -12.26
C GLY A 619 -32.96 2.62 -13.43
N PRO A 620 -33.60 3.53 -14.19
CA PRO A 620 -32.93 4.34 -15.21
C PRO A 620 -31.78 5.18 -14.66
N GLU A 621 -31.94 5.79 -13.48
CA GLU A 621 -30.92 6.65 -12.85
C GLU A 621 -29.62 5.91 -12.52
N HIS A 622 -29.69 4.62 -12.13
CA HIS A 622 -28.49 3.78 -11.95
C HIS A 622 -27.76 3.61 -13.28
N VAL A 623 -28.49 3.36 -14.37
CA VAL A 623 -27.88 3.24 -15.69
C VAL A 623 -27.27 4.58 -16.09
N GLU A 624 -28.00 5.69 -16.06
CA GLU A 624 -27.43 6.99 -16.46
C GLU A 624 -26.20 7.41 -15.64
N ARG A 625 -26.14 7.07 -14.34
CA ARG A 625 -24.93 7.25 -13.52
C ARG A 625 -23.75 6.41 -13.97
N ILE A 626 -23.95 5.13 -14.30
CA ILE A 626 -22.91 4.26 -14.88
C ILE A 626 -22.39 4.88 -16.19
N LEU A 627 -23.30 5.29 -17.05
CA LEU A 627 -22.99 5.81 -18.38
C LEU A 627 -22.27 7.17 -18.34
N ALA A 628 -22.63 8.06 -17.41
CA ALA A 628 -21.91 9.30 -17.15
C ALA A 628 -20.49 9.04 -16.60
N ALA A 629 -20.36 8.12 -15.63
CA ALA A 629 -19.06 7.71 -15.11
C ALA A 629 -18.16 7.12 -16.21
N TRP A 630 -18.73 6.33 -17.12
CA TRP A 630 -18.01 5.77 -18.26
C TRP A 630 -17.50 6.82 -19.25
N SER A 631 -18.28 7.86 -19.57
CA SER A 631 -17.80 8.96 -20.44
C SER A 631 -16.63 9.71 -19.78
N ALA A 632 -16.77 10.08 -18.51
CA ALA A 632 -15.70 10.74 -17.75
C ALA A 632 -14.45 9.86 -17.62
N THR A 633 -14.60 8.54 -17.39
CA THR A 633 -13.49 7.59 -17.40
C THR A 633 -12.86 7.44 -18.79
N ALA A 634 -13.64 7.50 -19.89
CA ALA A 634 -13.10 7.44 -21.25
C ALA A 634 -12.26 8.67 -21.59
N GLU A 635 -12.79 9.87 -21.30
CA GLU A 635 -12.08 11.14 -21.47
C GLU A 635 -10.82 11.21 -20.59
N SER A 636 -10.87 10.62 -19.38
CA SER A 636 -9.72 10.48 -18.47
C SER A 636 -8.62 9.53 -18.95
N VAL A 637 -8.93 8.47 -19.69
CA VAL A 637 -7.94 7.45 -20.13
C VAL A 637 -7.43 7.71 -21.54
N LEU A 638 -8.30 8.21 -22.42
CA LEU A 638 -8.00 8.44 -23.83
C LEU A 638 -7.48 9.85 -24.11
N GLY A 639 -7.78 10.82 -23.23
CA GLY A 639 -7.28 12.19 -23.31
C GLY A 639 -7.98 13.07 -24.35
N ALA A 640 -7.55 14.32 -24.47
CA ALA A 640 -8.13 15.28 -25.42
C ALA A 640 -7.79 14.94 -26.89
N ASP A 641 -6.60 14.41 -27.14
CA ASP A 641 -6.12 14.04 -28.48
C ASP A 641 -6.70 12.72 -29.01
N ALA A 642 -7.72 12.16 -28.35
CA ALA A 642 -8.36 10.88 -28.65
C ALA A 642 -9.09 10.81 -30.01
N ALA A 643 -8.91 11.78 -30.91
CA ALA A 643 -9.55 11.82 -32.24
C ALA A 643 -9.39 10.50 -33.02
N ALA A 644 -8.26 9.80 -32.90
CA ALA A 644 -8.02 8.50 -33.53
C ALA A 644 -8.66 7.31 -32.77
N ASP A 645 -8.70 7.34 -31.44
CA ASP A 645 -9.29 6.29 -30.58
C ASP A 645 -10.83 6.41 -30.44
N ASN A 646 -11.39 7.57 -30.81
CA ASN A 646 -12.80 7.92 -30.68
C ASN A 646 -13.75 6.90 -31.31
N ALA A 647 -13.34 6.08 -32.28
CA ALA A 647 -14.20 5.05 -32.87
C ALA A 647 -14.81 4.08 -31.84
N PHE A 648 -14.16 3.86 -30.68
CA PHE A 648 -14.78 3.11 -29.57
C PHE A 648 -15.62 3.97 -28.64
N VAL A 649 -15.17 5.20 -28.31
CA VAL A 649 -15.92 6.14 -27.46
C VAL A 649 -17.24 6.55 -28.13
N ASP A 650 -17.22 6.80 -29.44
CA ASP A 650 -18.39 7.16 -30.23
C ASP A 650 -19.28 5.95 -30.52
N CYS A 651 -18.72 4.74 -30.57
CA CYS A 651 -19.50 3.50 -30.54
C CYS A 651 -20.27 3.36 -29.20
N ALA A 652 -19.63 3.70 -28.08
CA ALA A 652 -20.29 3.79 -26.79
C ALA A 652 -21.31 4.95 -26.76
N ARG A 653 -20.96 6.20 -27.08
CA ARG A 653 -21.87 7.37 -27.17
C ARG A 653 -23.06 7.12 -28.11
N ARG A 654 -22.87 6.33 -29.17
CA ARG A 654 -23.98 5.87 -30.02
C ARG A 654 -24.85 4.82 -29.33
N LEU A 655 -24.27 3.80 -28.70
CA LEU A 655 -25.04 2.85 -27.87
C LEU A 655 -25.74 3.53 -26.69
N LEU A 656 -25.22 4.66 -26.21
CA LEU A 656 -25.79 5.56 -25.20
C LEU A 656 -26.98 6.35 -25.75
N GLY A 657 -26.88 6.91 -26.95
CA GLY A 657 -28.02 7.54 -27.63
C GLY A 657 -29.12 6.53 -27.97
N GLU A 658 -28.76 5.41 -28.60
CA GLU A 658 -29.65 4.26 -28.87
C GLU A 658 -30.18 3.58 -27.59
N ALA A 659 -29.63 3.91 -26.42
CA ALA A 659 -30.12 3.52 -25.09
C ALA A 659 -31.18 4.49 -24.55
N ARG A 660 -30.96 5.79 -24.71
CA ARG A 660 -31.88 6.88 -24.31
C ARG A 660 -33.06 7.09 -25.26
N GLY A 661 -33.02 6.48 -26.44
CA GLY A 661 -34.01 6.72 -27.50
C GLY A 661 -33.71 7.97 -28.34
N GLU A 662 -32.49 8.52 -28.24
CA GLU A 662 -31.99 9.54 -29.17
C GLU A 662 -31.99 8.95 -30.60
N PRO A 663 -32.31 9.75 -31.64
CA PRO A 663 -32.39 9.25 -33.01
C PRO A 663 -31.01 8.74 -33.47
N PRO A 664 -30.94 7.57 -34.14
CA PRO A 664 -29.66 6.94 -34.46
C PRO A 664 -28.85 7.79 -35.44
N VAL A 665 -27.69 8.27 -35.00
CA VAL A 665 -26.73 8.99 -35.85
C VAL A 665 -26.40 8.12 -37.08
N PRO A 666 -26.56 8.63 -38.32
CA PRO A 666 -26.46 7.81 -39.53
C PRO A 666 -25.08 7.16 -39.62
N ALA A 667 -25.07 5.84 -39.81
CA ALA A 667 -23.87 5.01 -39.67
C ALA A 667 -22.75 5.42 -40.64
N ASP A 668 -23.13 5.91 -41.83
CA ASP A 668 -22.20 6.21 -42.91
C ASP A 668 -21.30 7.42 -42.58
N ALA A 669 -21.81 8.42 -41.86
CA ALA A 669 -21.03 9.61 -41.48
C ALA A 669 -19.85 9.24 -40.54
N VAL A 670 -20.14 8.47 -39.48
CA VAL A 670 -19.12 8.06 -38.49
C VAL A 670 -18.21 6.97 -39.06
N THR A 671 -18.74 6.03 -39.84
CA THR A 671 -17.93 4.96 -40.46
C THR A 671 -17.01 5.52 -41.53
N ALA A 672 -17.45 6.52 -42.31
CA ALA A 672 -16.58 7.24 -43.24
C ALA A 672 -15.48 8.03 -42.50
N ALA A 673 -15.83 8.77 -41.44
CA ALA A 673 -14.85 9.52 -40.64
C ALA A 673 -13.77 8.59 -40.06
N ALA A 674 -14.17 7.50 -39.40
CA ALA A 674 -13.24 6.54 -38.80
C ALA A 674 -12.36 5.83 -39.85
N LEU A 675 -12.91 5.43 -41.01
CA LEU A 675 -12.13 4.80 -42.08
C LEU A 675 -11.21 5.78 -42.82
N THR A 676 -11.58 7.06 -42.89
CA THR A 676 -10.75 8.11 -43.52
C THR A 676 -9.62 8.57 -42.59
N GLN A 677 -9.85 8.59 -41.26
CA GLN A 677 -8.81 8.90 -40.28
C GLN A 677 -7.88 7.72 -39.97
N ALA A 678 -8.36 6.48 -40.09
CA ALA A 678 -7.53 5.27 -39.96
C ALA A 678 -6.70 4.95 -41.22
N ALA A 679 -6.79 5.77 -42.27
CA ALA A 679 -5.93 5.66 -43.46
C ALA A 679 -4.62 6.44 -43.23
N PRO A 680 -3.44 5.79 -43.26
CA PRO A 680 -2.17 6.50 -43.05
C PRO A 680 -1.92 7.51 -44.18
N SER A 681 -1.60 8.74 -43.81
CA SER A 681 -1.30 9.84 -44.73
C SER A 681 0.09 9.77 -45.37
N SER A 682 0.93 8.80 -44.97
CA SER A 682 2.22 8.47 -45.58
C SER A 682 2.09 7.35 -46.63
N GLY A 683 2.70 7.56 -47.80
CA GLY A 683 2.42 6.76 -48.99
C GLY A 683 3.07 5.37 -49.06
N ARG A 684 2.35 4.42 -49.66
CA ARG A 684 2.85 3.14 -50.23
C ARG A 684 3.73 2.26 -49.33
N GLY A 685 3.27 1.94 -48.13
CA GLY A 685 3.66 0.74 -47.40
C GLY A 685 2.53 -0.32 -47.38
N PRO A 686 2.83 -1.64 -47.38
CA PRO A 686 1.80 -2.64 -47.12
C PRO A 686 1.33 -2.54 -45.66
N ALA A 687 0.02 -2.40 -45.44
CA ALA A 687 -0.52 -2.19 -44.10
C ALA A 687 -0.13 -3.32 -43.12
N SER A 688 0.42 -2.93 -41.96
CA SER A 688 0.95 -3.80 -40.90
C SER A 688 0.02 -4.99 -40.59
N PRO A 689 0.52 -6.25 -40.46
CA PRO A 689 -0.28 -7.40 -40.05
C PRO A 689 -1.00 -7.18 -38.72
N VAL A 690 -0.41 -6.38 -37.84
CA VAL A 690 -0.95 -6.01 -36.53
C VAL A 690 -2.16 -5.08 -36.69
N LEU A 691 -2.09 -4.05 -37.54
CA LEU A 691 -3.26 -3.24 -37.91
C LEU A 691 -4.36 -4.08 -38.57
N LYS A 692 -4.03 -5.14 -39.32
CA LYS A 692 -5.01 -6.11 -39.83
C LYS A 692 -5.62 -6.97 -38.71
N PHE A 693 -4.89 -7.29 -37.65
CA PHE A 693 -5.44 -7.97 -36.47
C PHE A 693 -6.37 -7.05 -35.67
N PHE A 694 -5.94 -5.82 -35.34
CA PHE A 694 -6.77 -4.85 -34.64
C PHE A 694 -8.00 -4.47 -35.44
N SER A 695 -7.89 -4.14 -36.72
CA SER A 695 -9.05 -3.85 -37.57
C SER A 695 -9.97 -5.07 -37.74
N ARG A 696 -9.49 -6.32 -37.67
CA ARG A 696 -10.35 -7.51 -37.60
C ARG A 696 -11.04 -7.67 -36.25
N GLY A 697 -10.37 -7.39 -35.14
CA GLY A 697 -10.95 -7.40 -33.79
C GLY A 697 -12.00 -6.30 -33.62
N LEU A 698 -11.62 -5.05 -33.92
CA LEU A 698 -12.48 -3.87 -33.90
C LEU A 698 -13.61 -3.99 -34.93
N SER A 699 -13.37 -4.50 -36.16
CA SER A 699 -14.46 -4.75 -37.12
C SER A 699 -15.38 -5.89 -36.69
N ARG A 700 -14.91 -6.91 -35.95
CA ARG A 700 -15.80 -7.92 -35.35
C ARG A 700 -16.64 -7.31 -34.23
N GLY A 701 -16.04 -6.52 -33.33
CA GLY A 701 -16.75 -5.78 -32.29
C GLY A 701 -17.77 -4.80 -32.87
N LEU A 702 -17.36 -3.96 -33.82
CA LEU A 702 -18.22 -3.02 -34.55
C LEU A 702 -19.30 -3.73 -35.37
N LYS A 703 -19.02 -4.87 -36.04
CA LYS A 703 -20.06 -5.66 -36.74
C LYS A 703 -21.02 -6.32 -35.77
N MET A 704 -20.56 -6.71 -34.57
CA MET A 704 -21.41 -7.25 -33.52
C MET A 704 -22.30 -6.16 -32.91
N VAL A 705 -21.76 -4.96 -32.65
CA VAL A 705 -22.53 -3.78 -32.23
C VAL A 705 -23.48 -3.31 -33.33
N GLN A 706 -23.05 -3.23 -34.59
CA GLN A 706 -23.91 -2.95 -35.74
C GLN A 706 -25.00 -4.03 -35.88
N SER A 707 -24.72 -5.30 -35.60
CA SER A 707 -25.75 -6.35 -35.59
C SER A 707 -26.77 -6.15 -34.47
N VAL A 708 -26.33 -5.76 -33.27
CA VAL A 708 -27.21 -5.42 -32.13
C VAL A 708 -28.04 -4.16 -32.43
N SER A 709 -27.42 -3.13 -33.00
CA SER A 709 -28.07 -1.89 -33.43
C SER A 709 -29.07 -2.14 -34.57
N GLN A 710 -28.72 -2.94 -35.58
CA GLN A 710 -29.64 -3.35 -36.65
C GLN A 710 -30.79 -4.24 -36.14
N LEU A 711 -30.56 -5.09 -35.13
CA LEU A 711 -31.63 -5.86 -34.47
C LEU A 711 -32.58 -4.93 -33.69
N ALA A 712 -32.04 -3.97 -32.94
CA ALA A 712 -32.83 -2.96 -32.24
C ALA A 712 -33.63 -2.08 -33.23
N HIS A 713 -32.99 -1.60 -34.30
CA HIS A 713 -33.62 -0.77 -35.32
C HIS A 713 -34.74 -1.52 -36.08
N LYS A 714 -34.55 -2.81 -36.39
CA LYS A 714 -35.61 -3.65 -36.98
C LYS A 714 -36.77 -3.90 -36.01
N SER A 715 -36.52 -3.95 -34.71
CA SER A 715 -37.59 -4.03 -33.70
C SER A 715 -38.35 -2.72 -33.54
N LEU A 716 -37.72 -1.56 -33.79
CA LEU A 716 -38.34 -0.24 -33.69
C LEU A 716 -39.17 0.11 -34.93
N THR A 717 -38.71 -0.22 -36.15
CA THR A 717 -39.45 0.09 -37.39
C THR A 717 -40.60 -0.86 -37.70
N ALA A 718 -40.69 -2.02 -37.05
CA ALA A 718 -41.80 -2.96 -37.20
C ALA A 718 -43.14 -2.44 -36.64
N GLY A 719 -43.16 -1.33 -35.90
CA GLY A 719 -44.32 -0.79 -35.20
C GLY A 719 -45.12 0.32 -35.91
N SER A 720 -44.93 0.57 -37.21
CA SER A 720 -45.60 1.69 -37.93
C SER A 720 -46.76 1.22 -38.84
N PRO A 721 -48.04 1.43 -38.47
CA PRO A 721 -49.18 0.79 -39.13
C PRO A 721 -49.88 1.67 -40.19
N HIS A 722 -49.15 2.19 -41.19
CA HIS A 722 -49.75 3.04 -42.26
C HIS A 722 -49.30 2.67 -43.68
N ALA A 723 -49.95 1.65 -44.26
CA ALA A 723 -50.16 1.47 -45.70
C ALA A 723 -51.47 0.71 -45.94
N LYS A 724 -52.32 1.18 -46.86
CA LYS A 724 -53.64 0.57 -47.15
C LYS A 724 -53.56 -0.39 -48.34
N GLY A 725 -54.27 -1.52 -48.25
CA GLY A 725 -54.91 -2.15 -49.41
C GLY A 725 -54.15 -3.27 -50.13
N ALA A 726 -54.03 -4.44 -49.49
CA ALA A 726 -53.87 -5.73 -50.18
C ALA A 726 -54.56 -6.85 -49.38
N SER A 727 -55.12 -7.85 -50.06
CA SER A 727 -55.83 -8.98 -49.42
C SER A 727 -54.84 -9.98 -48.80
N PRO A 728 -55.08 -10.52 -47.59
CA PRO A 728 -54.16 -11.44 -46.95
C PRO A 728 -54.19 -12.85 -47.58
N ARG A 729 -53.01 -13.44 -47.76
CA ARG A 729 -52.83 -14.90 -47.94
C ARG A 729 -52.45 -15.53 -46.58
N PRO A 730 -53.03 -16.67 -46.19
CA PRO A 730 -52.73 -17.32 -44.91
C PRO A 730 -51.49 -18.23 -45.01
N ALA A 731 -50.29 -17.63 -44.96
CA ALA A 731 -48.99 -18.28 -44.72
C ALA A 731 -47.96 -17.19 -44.31
N ASP A 732 -47.07 -17.34 -43.33
CA ASP A 732 -46.80 -18.48 -42.43
C ASP A 732 -46.89 -18.07 -40.96
N ALA A 733 -47.14 -19.05 -40.08
CA ALA A 733 -47.31 -18.82 -38.65
C ALA A 733 -45.96 -18.63 -37.92
N GLY A 734 -45.66 -17.39 -37.55
CA GLY A 734 -45.02 -17.08 -36.27
C GLY A 734 -43.60 -17.62 -36.03
N SER A 735 -42.61 -17.07 -36.71
CA SER A 735 -41.31 -16.85 -36.04
C SER A 735 -41.51 -15.67 -35.06
N PRO A 736 -41.50 -15.85 -33.73
CA PRO A 736 -41.73 -14.76 -32.79
C PRO A 736 -40.61 -13.71 -32.95
N ALA A 737 -41.01 -12.44 -33.11
CA ALA A 737 -40.07 -11.34 -33.15
C ALA A 737 -39.25 -11.35 -31.85
N LYS A 738 -37.91 -11.45 -31.97
CA LYS A 738 -37.04 -11.43 -30.78
C LYS A 738 -37.29 -10.11 -30.04
N PRO A 739 -37.61 -10.13 -28.73
CA PRO A 739 -37.87 -8.91 -27.98
C PRO A 739 -36.64 -8.01 -28.03
N ALA A 740 -36.86 -6.70 -28.13
CA ALA A 740 -35.79 -5.72 -28.04
C ALA A 740 -35.07 -5.87 -26.70
N LEU A 741 -33.73 -5.95 -26.73
CA LEU A 741 -32.93 -6.00 -25.51
C LEU A 741 -33.19 -4.75 -24.68
N SER A 742 -33.49 -4.95 -23.40
CA SER A 742 -33.63 -3.87 -22.43
C SER A 742 -32.32 -3.08 -22.31
N LEU A 743 -32.42 -1.84 -21.81
CA LEU A 743 -31.25 -0.99 -21.57
C LEU A 743 -30.18 -1.68 -20.69
N PRO A 744 -30.52 -2.24 -19.50
CA PRO A 744 -29.65 -3.15 -18.75
C PRO A 744 -28.92 -4.22 -19.56
N GLU A 745 -29.60 -4.88 -20.50
CA GLU A 745 -29.01 -5.94 -21.31
C GLU A 745 -28.09 -5.41 -22.41
N LYS A 746 -28.37 -4.23 -22.98
CA LYS A 746 -27.42 -3.52 -23.87
C LYS A 746 -26.12 -3.19 -23.12
N VAL A 747 -26.23 -2.62 -21.91
CA VAL A 747 -25.10 -2.21 -21.05
C VAL A 747 -24.26 -3.42 -20.62
N ALA A 748 -24.91 -4.48 -20.15
CA ALA A 748 -24.24 -5.72 -19.78
C ALA A 748 -23.58 -6.42 -20.99
N ARG A 749 -24.22 -6.41 -22.17
CA ARG A 749 -23.66 -7.01 -23.38
C ARG A 749 -22.46 -6.21 -23.91
N LEU A 750 -22.45 -4.88 -23.74
CA LEU A 750 -21.29 -4.04 -24.04
C LEU A 750 -20.10 -4.38 -23.12
N LEU A 751 -20.33 -4.47 -21.80
CA LEU A 751 -19.31 -4.93 -20.84
C LEU A 751 -18.82 -6.34 -21.16
N GLN A 752 -19.72 -7.27 -21.50
CA GLN A 752 -19.35 -8.63 -21.88
C GLN A 752 -18.43 -8.64 -23.10
N VAL A 753 -18.80 -7.93 -24.17
CA VAL A 753 -17.98 -7.83 -25.39
C VAL A 753 -16.62 -7.20 -25.07
N LEU A 754 -16.58 -6.14 -24.27
CA LEU A 754 -15.35 -5.52 -23.80
C LEU A 754 -14.43 -6.50 -23.06
N LEU A 755 -14.93 -7.15 -22.01
CA LEU A 755 -14.12 -8.04 -21.18
C LEU A 755 -13.70 -9.31 -21.94
N GLU A 756 -14.57 -9.86 -22.81
CA GLU A 756 -14.27 -11.04 -23.64
C GLU A 756 -13.30 -10.76 -24.79
N HIS A 757 -13.19 -9.52 -25.29
CA HIS A 757 -12.32 -9.17 -26.42
C HIS A 757 -11.05 -8.43 -25.99
N VAL A 758 -11.15 -7.48 -25.06
CA VAL A 758 -10.05 -6.60 -24.64
C VAL A 758 -9.28 -7.19 -23.46
N CYS A 759 -9.95 -7.88 -22.52
CA CYS A 759 -9.29 -8.64 -21.46
C CYS A 759 -9.04 -10.12 -21.86
N ARG A 760 -9.15 -10.44 -23.15
CA ARG A 760 -8.87 -11.80 -23.69
C ARG A 760 -7.44 -12.24 -23.43
N GLU A 761 -6.51 -11.35 -23.73
CA GLU A 761 -5.08 -11.49 -23.49
C GLU A 761 -4.68 -10.26 -22.67
N PRO A 762 -4.15 -10.42 -21.45
CA PRO A 762 -3.72 -9.27 -20.67
C PRO A 762 -2.62 -8.54 -21.46
N PRO A 763 -2.51 -7.20 -21.40
CA PRO A 763 -1.59 -6.44 -22.26
C PRO A 763 -0.14 -6.96 -22.22
N HIS A 764 0.30 -7.42 -21.04
CA HIS A 764 1.62 -8.02 -20.83
C HIS A 764 1.86 -9.39 -21.48
N ALA A 765 0.86 -10.02 -22.12
CA ALA A 765 1.04 -11.23 -22.92
C ALA A 765 1.67 -10.93 -24.30
N ARG A 766 1.53 -9.70 -24.80
CA ARG A 766 2.12 -9.25 -26.07
C ARG A 766 3.65 -9.19 -25.98
N GLY A 767 4.34 -9.50 -27.08
CA GLY A 767 5.80 -9.46 -27.16
C GLY A 767 6.36 -8.08 -26.78
N ALA A 768 5.96 -7.04 -27.52
CA ALA A 768 6.39 -5.66 -27.30
C ALA A 768 5.98 -5.04 -25.95
N ALA A 769 4.97 -5.58 -25.28
CA ALA A 769 4.66 -5.17 -23.91
C ALA A 769 5.80 -5.50 -22.92
N ALA A 770 6.79 -6.32 -23.31
CA ALA A 770 8.02 -6.50 -22.55
C ALA A 770 8.79 -5.19 -22.31
N ALA A 771 8.67 -4.17 -23.17
CA ALA A 771 9.31 -2.87 -22.93
C ALA A 771 8.64 -2.08 -21.78
N LEU A 772 7.32 -2.18 -21.66
CA LEU A 772 6.50 -1.34 -20.78
C LEU A 772 6.07 -2.05 -19.48
N CYS A 773 6.12 -3.38 -19.46
CA CYS A 773 5.57 -4.19 -18.38
C CYS A 773 6.64 -4.67 -17.40
N VAL A 774 6.51 -4.23 -16.15
CA VAL A 774 7.24 -4.79 -15.01
C VAL A 774 6.74 -6.21 -14.75
N ARG A 775 7.54 -7.22 -15.11
CA ARG A 775 7.20 -8.66 -14.98
C ARG A 775 8.00 -9.39 -13.89
N ASP A 776 9.21 -8.94 -13.59
CA ASP A 776 10.08 -9.59 -12.60
C ASP A 776 9.65 -9.23 -11.17
N THR A 777 9.68 -10.21 -10.26
CA THR A 777 9.39 -10.02 -8.84
C THR A 777 10.63 -9.95 -7.98
N ARG A 778 11.84 -10.21 -8.47
CA ARG A 778 13.07 -10.35 -7.65
C ARG A 778 13.31 -9.24 -6.64
N MET A 779 13.19 -7.96 -7.01
CA MET A 779 13.30 -6.87 -6.01
C MET A 779 12.11 -6.82 -5.03
N LEU A 780 10.90 -7.19 -5.45
CA LEU A 780 9.74 -7.33 -4.57
C LEU A 780 9.83 -8.55 -3.65
N ASP A 781 10.52 -9.61 -4.07
CA ASP A 781 10.84 -10.76 -3.24
C ASP A 781 11.84 -10.36 -2.15
N GLN A 782 12.88 -9.61 -2.50
CA GLN A 782 13.85 -9.05 -1.53
C GLN A 782 13.20 -8.07 -0.55
N ILE A 783 12.31 -7.19 -1.01
CA ILE A 783 11.59 -6.22 -0.15
C ILE A 783 10.52 -6.92 0.71
N ARG A 784 9.81 -7.91 0.15
CA ARG A 784 8.80 -8.71 0.87
C ARG A 784 9.39 -10.03 1.42
N THR A 785 10.67 -10.05 1.75
CA THR A 785 11.22 -10.95 2.79
C THR A 785 11.40 -10.13 4.07
N PRO A 786 10.37 -10.02 4.94
CA PRO A 786 10.55 -9.41 6.27
C PRO A 786 11.47 -10.30 7.12
N ASP A 787 11.46 -11.60 6.80
CA ASP A 787 12.16 -12.64 7.53
C ASP A 787 13.62 -12.76 7.09
N MET A 788 14.34 -11.66 7.27
CA MET A 788 15.80 -11.66 7.39
C MET A 788 16.26 -12.69 8.43
N ARG A 789 15.44 -12.97 9.45
CA ARG A 789 15.66 -14.01 10.46
C ARG A 789 15.52 -15.44 9.88
N ALA A 790 14.59 -15.73 8.98
CA ALA A 790 14.55 -17.00 8.25
C ALA A 790 15.70 -17.13 7.25
N ARG A 791 16.12 -16.06 6.57
CA ARG A 791 17.34 -16.09 5.74
C ARG A 791 18.60 -16.34 6.58
N VAL A 792 18.70 -15.70 7.75
CA VAL A 792 19.75 -16.00 8.74
C VAL A 792 19.63 -17.44 9.23
N PHE A 793 18.43 -17.97 9.50
CA PHE A 793 18.28 -19.37 9.91
C PHE A 793 18.59 -20.38 8.79
N ALA A 794 18.25 -20.12 7.53
CA ALA A 794 18.63 -20.97 6.40
C ALA A 794 20.15 -21.03 6.25
N ALA A 795 20.83 -19.88 6.30
CA ALA A 795 22.28 -19.80 6.34
C ALA A 795 22.90 -20.50 7.57
N LEU A 796 22.31 -20.35 8.77
CA LEU A 796 22.76 -20.99 10.01
C LEU A 796 22.47 -22.50 10.08
N ARG A 797 21.46 -23.01 9.38
CA ARG A 797 21.24 -24.44 9.16
C ARG A 797 22.17 -24.99 8.08
N GLY A 798 22.63 -24.14 7.15
CA GLY A 798 23.48 -24.48 6.02
C GLY A 798 22.69 -24.82 4.73
N ASP A 799 21.40 -24.51 4.70
CA ASP A 799 20.48 -24.86 3.60
C ASP A 799 20.86 -24.12 2.30
N ASP A 800 21.31 -22.88 2.42
CA ASP A 800 21.66 -21.98 1.29
C ASP A 800 22.97 -22.39 0.56
N GLY A 801 23.64 -23.48 0.96
CA GLY A 801 24.92 -23.91 0.38
C GLY A 801 26.06 -22.90 0.58
N GLY A 802 25.97 -22.06 1.62
CA GLY A 802 26.89 -20.95 1.88
C GLY A 802 28.35 -21.39 2.01
N GLY A 803 29.25 -20.68 1.30
CA GLY A 803 30.68 -21.01 1.28
C GLY A 803 31.36 -20.91 2.65
N GLY A 804 32.48 -21.62 2.80
CA GLY A 804 33.12 -22.01 4.07
C GLY A 804 33.61 -20.94 5.05
N GLY A 805 33.18 -19.68 4.91
CA GLY A 805 33.39 -18.63 5.91
C GLY A 805 32.40 -18.66 7.08
N ILE A 806 31.39 -19.54 7.06
CA ILE A 806 30.33 -19.62 8.10
C ILE A 806 30.22 -21.01 8.76
N GLU A 807 31.16 -21.92 8.53
CA GLU A 807 31.10 -23.30 9.04
C GLU A 807 31.12 -23.38 10.58
N ASP A 808 31.99 -22.60 11.24
CA ASP A 808 32.01 -22.49 12.71
C ASP A 808 30.67 -21.99 13.26
N LEU A 809 30.09 -20.97 12.62
CA LEU A 809 28.83 -20.34 13.05
C LEU A 809 27.65 -21.31 12.90
N THR A 810 27.61 -22.01 11.77
CA THR A 810 26.65 -23.07 11.43
C THR A 810 26.77 -24.25 12.41
N THR A 811 27.99 -24.67 12.73
CA THR A 811 28.25 -25.79 13.65
C THR A 811 27.87 -25.44 15.08
N ALA A 812 28.24 -24.25 15.56
CA ALA A 812 27.82 -23.75 16.87
C ALA A 812 26.27 -23.68 16.98
N TYR A 813 25.59 -23.15 15.96
CA TYR A 813 24.12 -23.07 15.92
C TYR A 813 23.46 -24.46 15.90
N ARG A 814 23.92 -25.39 15.05
CA ARG A 814 23.41 -26.77 14.98
C ARG A 814 23.53 -27.48 16.33
N LEU A 815 24.68 -27.34 17.01
CA LEU A 815 24.88 -27.90 18.34
C LEU A 815 23.96 -27.27 19.38
N LEU A 816 23.79 -25.95 19.37
CA LEU A 816 22.84 -25.24 20.25
C LEU A 816 21.41 -25.76 20.04
N ALA A 817 20.99 -25.93 18.79
CA ALA A 817 19.65 -26.41 18.43
C ALA A 817 19.40 -27.87 18.84
N GLN A 818 20.46 -28.68 18.95
CA GLN A 818 20.39 -30.07 19.43
C GLN A 818 20.20 -30.20 20.96
N HIS A 819 20.37 -29.12 21.74
CA HIS A 819 20.11 -29.14 23.19
C HIS A 819 18.65 -28.82 23.52
N PRO A 820 17.87 -29.76 24.11
CA PRO A 820 16.53 -29.44 24.64
C PRO A 820 16.57 -28.34 25.71
N ALA A 821 17.68 -28.30 26.46
CA ALA A 821 17.99 -27.31 27.49
C ALA A 821 18.14 -25.87 26.95
N ALA A 822 18.51 -25.68 25.67
CA ALA A 822 18.80 -24.35 25.11
C ALA A 822 17.61 -23.39 25.19
N ARG A 823 16.38 -23.92 25.12
CA ARG A 823 15.13 -23.16 25.12
C ARG A 823 14.64 -22.77 26.53
N THR A 824 15.11 -23.44 27.59
CA THR A 824 14.50 -23.39 28.93
C THR A 824 15.48 -23.03 30.05
N THR A 825 16.59 -23.78 30.16
CA THR A 825 17.62 -23.56 31.18
C THR A 825 18.85 -22.83 30.63
N GLY A 826 19.01 -22.84 29.31
CA GLY A 826 20.26 -22.52 28.61
C GLY A 826 21.19 -23.73 28.55
N VAL A 827 22.12 -23.70 27.60
CA VAL A 827 23.25 -24.63 27.51
C VAL A 827 24.42 -24.04 28.30
N ASN A 828 25.11 -24.85 29.10
CA ASN A 828 26.36 -24.44 29.74
C ASN A 828 27.41 -24.15 28.64
N THR A 829 27.97 -22.94 28.62
CA THR A 829 28.86 -22.50 27.52
C THR A 829 30.13 -23.35 27.41
N ALA A 830 30.70 -23.81 28.53
CA ALA A 830 31.87 -24.71 28.51
C ALA A 830 31.54 -26.10 27.94
N ARG A 831 30.32 -26.61 28.17
CA ARG A 831 29.84 -27.86 27.53
C ARG A 831 29.61 -27.65 26.02
N TRP A 832 29.01 -26.53 25.63
CA TRP A 832 28.76 -26.20 24.22
C TRP A 832 30.10 -26.07 23.44
N LEU A 833 31.11 -25.42 24.04
CA LEU A 833 32.48 -25.40 23.55
C LEU A 833 33.10 -26.80 23.42
N GLN A 834 32.93 -27.68 24.42
CA GLN A 834 33.47 -29.03 24.36
C GLN A 834 32.87 -29.83 23.18
N GLU A 835 31.56 -29.74 22.98
CA GLU A 835 30.87 -30.41 21.87
C GLU A 835 31.23 -29.79 20.51
N PHE A 836 31.47 -28.47 20.46
CA PHE A 836 32.00 -27.78 19.28
C PHE A 836 33.40 -28.30 18.89
N CYS A 837 34.32 -28.39 19.85
CA CYS A 837 35.64 -28.96 19.60
C CYS A 837 35.55 -30.41 19.07
N VAL A 838 34.63 -31.23 19.61
CA VAL A 838 34.39 -32.59 19.12
C VAL A 838 33.83 -32.61 17.68
N ALA A 839 32.93 -31.68 17.33
CA ALA A 839 32.39 -31.56 15.98
C ALA A 839 33.48 -31.20 14.94
N HIS A 840 34.46 -30.38 15.32
CA HIS A 840 35.65 -30.09 14.51
C HIS A 840 36.76 -31.16 14.62
N GLY A 841 36.43 -32.36 15.12
CA GLY A 841 37.31 -33.53 15.11
C GLY A 841 38.34 -33.60 16.25
N LEU A 842 38.36 -32.64 17.19
CA LEU A 842 39.25 -32.67 18.33
C LEU A 842 38.84 -33.81 19.29
N ARG A 843 39.63 -34.89 19.30
CA ARG A 843 39.44 -36.02 20.23
C ARG A 843 39.77 -35.58 21.66
N VAL A 844 38.77 -35.08 22.38
CA VAL A 844 38.87 -34.81 23.82
C VAL A 844 39.31 -36.08 24.55
N GLY A 845 40.48 -36.03 25.19
CA GLY A 845 41.11 -37.19 25.83
C GLY A 845 40.22 -37.80 26.91
N GLY A 846 39.77 -39.03 26.69
CA GLY A 846 38.80 -39.71 27.56
C GLY A 846 39.32 -40.00 28.96
N SER A 847 38.97 -39.12 29.91
CA SER A 847 39.18 -39.22 31.36
C SER A 847 40.63 -39.08 31.87
N ALA A 848 40.78 -38.31 32.95
CA ALA A 848 41.85 -38.50 33.93
C ALA A 848 41.54 -39.74 34.82
N GLY A 849 41.33 -40.89 34.20
CA GLY A 849 41.11 -42.15 34.91
C GLY A 849 42.36 -42.55 35.69
N LYS A 850 42.24 -42.72 37.01
CA LYS A 850 43.34 -43.18 37.87
C LYS A 850 43.90 -44.51 37.35
N VAL A 851 45.13 -44.50 36.86
CA VAL A 851 45.92 -45.72 36.59
C VAL A 851 46.87 -45.95 37.77
N PRO A 852 46.57 -46.88 38.70
CA PRO A 852 47.46 -47.19 39.81
C PRO A 852 48.62 -48.10 39.36
N GLY A 853 49.73 -47.47 38.95
CA GLY A 853 51.08 -48.09 38.89
C GLY A 853 51.32 -49.17 37.82
N GLY A 854 52.17 -48.87 36.83
CA GLY A 854 52.57 -49.87 35.83
C GLY A 854 53.78 -49.49 34.96
N ARG A 855 54.94 -50.10 35.26
CA ARG A 855 56.15 -50.29 34.41
C ARG A 855 56.56 -49.22 33.37
N LYS A 856 57.79 -48.72 33.50
CA LYS A 856 58.53 -47.95 32.47
C LYS A 856 58.73 -48.77 31.18
N GLY A 857 57.89 -48.57 30.17
CA GLY A 857 58.05 -49.16 28.82
C GLY A 857 58.65 -48.19 27.80
N LYS A 858 59.96 -48.31 27.52
CA LYS A 858 60.68 -47.42 26.58
C LYS A 858 60.47 -47.85 25.12
N LYS A 859 59.37 -47.43 24.47
CA LYS A 859 59.14 -47.67 23.04
C LYS A 859 59.45 -46.44 22.19
N ARG A 860 60.40 -46.57 21.25
CA ARG A 860 60.71 -45.57 20.21
C ARG A 860 59.87 -45.83 18.96
N GLY A 861 59.60 -44.77 18.20
CA GLY A 861 59.42 -44.82 16.74
C GLY A 861 57.98 -44.86 16.24
N ALA A 862 57.57 -43.76 15.58
CA ALA A 862 56.88 -43.69 14.28
C ALA A 862 56.35 -42.26 14.09
N GLY A 863 56.90 -41.51 13.13
CA GLY A 863 56.37 -40.20 12.78
C GLY A 863 55.15 -40.33 11.87
N GLY A 864 53.95 -40.31 12.44
CA GLY A 864 52.73 -40.04 11.66
C GLY A 864 52.72 -38.56 11.27
N MET A 865 52.52 -38.25 9.99
CA MET A 865 52.40 -36.87 9.54
C MET A 865 51.17 -36.24 10.20
N SER A 866 51.37 -35.17 10.97
CA SER A 866 50.27 -34.45 11.61
C SER A 866 49.45 -33.74 10.54
N THR A 867 48.30 -34.32 10.19
CA THR A 867 47.23 -33.58 9.50
C THR A 867 46.93 -32.31 10.29
N SER A 868 46.88 -31.16 9.62
CA SER A 868 46.82 -29.83 10.23
C SER A 868 45.42 -29.52 10.80
N GLY A 869 45.06 -30.21 11.89
CA GLY A 869 43.90 -29.84 12.71
C GLY A 869 44.21 -28.63 13.58
N LEU A 870 43.20 -27.78 13.80
CA LEU A 870 43.28 -26.64 14.70
C LEU A 870 43.53 -27.10 16.14
N THR A 871 44.29 -26.32 16.89
CA THR A 871 44.49 -26.51 18.33
C THR A 871 43.21 -26.25 19.11
N GLN A 872 43.15 -26.71 20.37
CA GLN A 872 42.01 -26.44 21.26
C GLN A 872 41.83 -24.93 21.52
N GLU A 873 42.91 -24.15 21.52
CA GLU A 873 42.87 -22.70 21.73
C GLU A 873 42.32 -21.97 20.50
N GLU A 874 42.71 -22.38 19.29
CA GLU A 874 42.14 -21.88 18.03
C GLU A 874 40.65 -22.23 17.92
N LEU A 875 40.27 -23.48 18.23
CA LEU A 875 38.86 -23.89 18.25
C LEU A 875 38.04 -23.13 19.31
N ALA A 876 38.61 -22.82 20.48
CA ALA A 876 37.97 -21.98 21.47
C ALA A 876 37.81 -20.52 21.01
N ALA A 877 38.78 -19.98 20.25
CA ALA A 877 38.68 -18.66 19.64
C ALA A 877 37.63 -18.61 18.50
N CYS A 878 37.54 -19.67 17.69
CA CYS A 878 36.48 -19.87 16.68
C CYS A 878 35.10 -19.95 17.34
N PHE A 879 34.93 -20.81 18.35
CA PHE A 879 33.69 -20.93 19.12
C PHE A 879 33.28 -19.59 19.74
N SER A 880 34.20 -18.88 20.41
CA SER A 880 33.92 -17.60 21.06
C SER A 880 33.47 -16.53 20.05
N ARG A 881 34.00 -16.59 18.81
CA ARG A 881 33.58 -15.73 17.69
C ARG A 881 32.20 -16.12 17.17
N ALA A 882 31.93 -17.42 17.03
CA ALA A 882 30.63 -17.94 16.61
C ALA A 882 29.52 -17.60 17.64
N GLU A 883 29.73 -17.89 18.92
CA GLU A 883 28.81 -17.54 20.01
C GLU A 883 28.55 -16.02 20.06
N ARG A 884 29.59 -15.18 19.98
CA ARG A 884 29.42 -13.72 19.96
C ARG A 884 28.66 -13.24 18.73
N THR A 885 28.84 -13.86 17.56
CA THR A 885 28.02 -13.57 16.37
C THR A 885 26.57 -14.01 16.54
N LEU A 886 26.29 -15.18 17.13
CA LEU A 886 24.93 -15.62 17.47
C LEU A 886 24.26 -14.69 18.49
N GLN A 887 25.02 -14.10 19.42
CA GLN A 887 24.54 -13.07 20.33
C GLN A 887 24.23 -11.75 19.61
N MET A 888 25.11 -11.28 18.71
CA MET A 888 24.86 -10.09 17.89
C MET A 888 23.66 -10.24 16.94
N LEU A 889 23.40 -11.46 16.45
CA LEU A 889 22.23 -11.81 15.64
C LEU A 889 20.94 -12.00 16.47
N GLY A 890 20.98 -11.85 17.80
CA GLY A 890 19.83 -12.08 18.68
C GLY A 890 19.34 -13.53 18.76
N VAL A 891 20.12 -14.48 18.26
CA VAL A 891 19.82 -15.93 18.32
C VAL A 891 20.10 -16.46 19.73
N VAL A 892 21.13 -15.93 20.39
CA VAL A 892 21.57 -16.33 21.74
C VAL A 892 21.56 -15.15 22.70
N ARG A 893 21.17 -15.38 23.95
CA ARG A 893 21.36 -14.44 25.07
C ARG A 893 22.19 -15.11 26.17
N PRO A 894 23.29 -14.49 26.64
CA PRO A 894 24.04 -14.99 27.79
C PRO A 894 23.24 -14.77 29.08
N VAL A 895 23.26 -15.77 29.96
CA VAL A 895 22.55 -15.79 31.25
C VAL A 895 23.49 -16.40 32.30
N LYS A 896 23.88 -15.62 33.31
CA LYS A 896 24.73 -16.11 34.40
C LYS A 896 23.85 -16.77 35.47
N ARG A 897 24.17 -18.00 35.86
CA ARG A 897 23.49 -18.74 36.93
C ARG A 897 24.54 -19.38 37.85
N ARG A 898 24.57 -18.98 39.13
CA ARG A 898 25.47 -19.53 40.18
C ARG A 898 26.94 -19.63 39.72
N HIS A 899 27.51 -18.50 39.29
CA HIS A 899 28.88 -18.36 38.75
C HIS A 899 29.20 -19.13 37.45
N VAL A 900 28.24 -19.87 36.88
CA VAL A 900 28.37 -20.54 35.59
C VAL A 900 27.67 -19.71 34.51
N GLU A 901 28.29 -19.61 33.34
CA GLU A 901 27.71 -18.96 32.17
C GLU A 901 26.93 -19.96 31.33
N PHE A 902 25.68 -19.60 31.02
CA PHE A 902 24.80 -20.35 30.14
C PHE A 902 24.39 -19.47 28.97
N SER A 903 24.27 -20.06 27.79
CA SER A 903 23.69 -19.42 26.61
C SER A 903 22.30 -19.98 26.33
N VAL A 904 21.31 -19.09 26.33
CA VAL A 904 19.89 -19.39 26.09
C VAL A 904 19.53 -18.99 24.66
N ALA A 905 18.78 -19.83 23.95
CA ALA A 905 18.21 -19.46 22.66
C ALA A 905 17.18 -18.33 22.85
N ALA A 906 17.50 -17.12 22.39
CA ALA A 906 16.68 -15.93 22.60
C ALA A 906 15.59 -15.78 21.51
N ALA A 907 15.89 -16.24 20.31
CA ALA A 907 14.89 -16.47 19.27
C ALA A 907 14.37 -17.92 19.38
N GLN A 908 13.04 -18.10 19.43
CA GLN A 908 12.48 -19.38 19.00
C GLN A 908 12.95 -19.65 17.56
N PRO A 909 13.44 -20.86 17.23
CA PRO A 909 13.49 -21.29 15.85
C PRO A 909 12.08 -21.20 15.25
N TRP A 910 12.00 -21.06 13.93
CA TRP A 910 10.82 -21.56 13.24
C TRP A 910 10.88 -23.09 13.33
N ASP A 911 10.36 -23.64 14.43
CA ASP A 911 9.73 -24.94 14.39
C ASP A 911 8.51 -24.77 13.47
N LEU A 912 8.76 -24.90 12.17
CA LEU A 912 7.69 -25.22 11.23
C LEU A 912 7.02 -26.46 11.80
N ASN A 913 5.74 -26.33 12.17
CA ASN A 913 4.94 -27.48 12.51
C ASN A 913 4.96 -28.37 11.25
N PRO A 914 5.42 -29.63 11.29
CA PRO A 914 5.65 -30.44 10.09
C PRO A 914 4.34 -30.93 9.42
N THR A 915 3.27 -30.18 9.64
CA THR A 915 1.91 -30.29 9.11
C THR A 915 1.51 -29.08 8.26
N ASP A 916 2.39 -28.07 8.15
CA ASP A 916 2.14 -26.81 7.44
C ASP A 916 2.83 -26.78 6.05
N GLU A 917 3.19 -27.96 5.52
CA GLU A 917 3.48 -28.23 4.09
C GLU A 917 2.25 -28.82 3.37
#